data_AF-A0A2A2AJP4-F1
#
_entry.id   AF-A0A2A2AJP4-F1
#
_cell.length_a   1.000
_cell.length_b   1.000
_cell.length_c   1.000
_cell.angle_alpha   90.00
_cell.angle_beta   90.00
_cell.angle_gamma   90.00
#
_symmetry.space_group_name_H-M   'P 1'
#
loop_
_entity.id
_entity.type
_entity.pdbx_description
1 polymer ?
#
loop_
_entity_poly.entity_id
_entity_poly.type
_entity_poly.pdbx_seq_one_letter_code
_entity_poly.pdbx_strand_id
1 'polypeptide(L)'
;MASRHIGALGMLAIGAALLPITGAHGQESPSPLPPHIYEQGDFRVVYQAPWQDLLEKFKLFDHVTSGFAGGEIQWYYNDANRPAAYASANEAIAALQNGMQQWQTVCNVRFVYKGTTTNLPGLALNGSFDGQSTIGWHDPGNNSVAGTGGVGTSNGQAVEGDVWLSSRYRASNKTIIHELGHMMGIDHSNIDGVVMSGYPRPYSTDPNLTLQPDDIAACRHLYGTPSTGTVIAAVAPTALNFDNVVQGQTSAAQTVTLTNQGTAALTLTQAPSVAAPFAIAAAGTTCAANTTLAASQSCTVAVTYTPTALGGSSGSLTFKHNASPATTTVALNGTGVAAPMPAVQLTPDPVNFGAVTVGGNAQQDVTVRNSGNAPLNLTQITAPAPFSVTAGGSCAVGTPVAAGSTCTVRLRFTPASAGNAQELLRITHNGTPNVSELSLRGQGVNAAAPNAQLSTSALNFSGIALNSTSPAQTVTLTNNGAAPLRLSAAPAVAAPFQIAGGTCTANMDIAPGNSCTVNVVFKPTAVGPANGSLTIAHNAAGSPSTVTLRGVGQAAPAPNVQLSPATLDLGNATVGASSAAKTVTLTNNGTGPLTLSAAPAVTGPFEIAAASTCTAGVNIAPSNSCTVNVVFKPTAAGPANGALSIAHNGAGSPSTVALRGVGQAAPAPTAQVSVGHWEFGVIAVGNESAPATITFTNSGTAALTLTSPPSLAGPNAAAFVLDVGTCNVATLAPGASCTVQVRFKPAATGLQEAELHFSHDAAGSPTIVRLRGGVPLGATPVPALAPLLLLLLSLGLGATGLLQRGLRRKA
;
A
#
# COMPACT_ATOMS: atom_id res chain seq x y z
N MET A 1 -11.63 -67.41 5.26
CA MET A 1 -12.78 -68.27 5.61
C MET A 1 -12.52 -69.68 5.12
N ALA A 2 -13.19 -70.69 5.70
CA ALA A 2 -13.05 -72.11 5.34
C ALA A 2 -13.58 -72.40 3.90
N SER A 3 -13.46 -73.60 3.29
CA SER A 3 -13.49 -74.95 3.87
C SER A 3 -13.16 -76.04 2.81
N ARG A 4 -12.61 -77.20 3.25
CA ARG A 4 -12.97 -78.62 2.89
C ARG A 4 -13.10 -79.06 1.40
N HIS A 5 -12.90 -80.31 0.96
CA HIS A 5 -12.54 -81.63 1.56
C HIS A 5 -12.10 -82.63 0.44
N ILE A 6 -11.40 -83.73 0.81
CA ILE A 6 -11.58 -85.17 0.44
C ILE A 6 -12.31 -85.49 -0.90
N GLY A 7 -11.93 -86.40 -1.82
CA GLY A 7 -11.04 -87.60 -1.87
C GLY A 7 -11.56 -88.52 -3.02
N ALA A 8 -11.25 -89.83 -3.19
CA ALA A 8 -10.14 -90.71 -2.78
C ALA A 8 -10.29 -92.12 -3.43
N LEU A 9 -9.18 -92.83 -3.74
CA LEU A 9 -9.06 -94.28 -4.09
C LEU A 9 -9.70 -94.87 -5.38
N GLY A 10 -9.05 -95.91 -5.94
CA GLY A 10 -9.58 -96.75 -7.03
C GLY A 10 -8.59 -97.74 -7.69
N MET A 11 -8.22 -98.82 -7.00
CA MET A 11 -7.54 -99.98 -7.61
C MET A 11 -8.56 -100.88 -8.36
N LEU A 12 -8.14 -101.54 -9.45
CA LEU A 12 -8.25 -103.02 -9.56
C LEU A 12 -7.37 -103.58 -10.70
N ALA A 13 -7.10 -104.89 -10.65
CA ALA A 13 -6.18 -105.62 -11.52
C ALA A 13 -6.92 -106.76 -12.29
N ILE A 14 -6.15 -107.76 -12.77
CA ILE A 14 -6.56 -109.04 -13.41
C ILE A 14 -6.74 -108.91 -14.94
N GLY A 15 -6.19 -109.81 -15.77
CA GLY A 15 -5.35 -110.98 -15.44
C GLY A 15 -4.78 -111.69 -16.67
N ALA A 16 -3.93 -112.68 -16.43
CA ALA A 16 -3.31 -113.52 -17.46
C ALA A 16 -4.08 -114.84 -17.68
N ALA A 17 -3.98 -115.41 -18.88
CA ALA A 17 -4.37 -116.78 -19.20
C ALA A 17 -3.35 -117.43 -20.15
N LEU A 18 -3.24 -118.75 -20.12
CA LEU A 18 -2.07 -119.55 -20.52
C LEU A 18 -2.46 -120.75 -21.41
N LEU A 19 -1.47 -121.34 -22.10
CA LEU A 19 -1.41 -122.73 -22.65
C LEU A 19 -2.07 -123.03 -24.03
N PRO A 20 -1.69 -124.11 -24.76
CA PRO A 20 -0.39 -124.81 -24.80
C PRO A 20 0.15 -125.30 -26.19
N ILE A 21 1.48 -125.46 -26.21
CA ILE A 21 2.37 -126.47 -26.86
C ILE A 21 1.77 -127.64 -27.69
N THR A 22 2.30 -127.83 -28.91
CA THR A 22 2.93 -129.05 -29.51
C THR A 22 3.80 -128.62 -30.71
N GLY A 23 4.88 -129.29 -31.16
CA GLY A 23 5.65 -130.42 -30.65
C GLY A 23 6.20 -131.34 -31.76
N ALA A 24 7.46 -131.19 -32.22
CA ALA A 24 8.22 -132.20 -32.99
C ALA A 24 9.73 -131.90 -33.07
N HIS A 25 10.58 -132.93 -32.93
CA HIS A 25 12.04 -132.86 -33.07
C HIS A 25 12.50 -133.39 -34.45
N GLY A 26 13.62 -132.87 -34.96
CA GLY A 26 14.46 -133.50 -35.98
C GLY A 26 15.88 -132.97 -35.88
N GLN A 27 16.89 -133.85 -35.79
CA GLN A 27 18.31 -133.48 -35.83
C GLN A 27 18.91 -133.79 -37.19
N GLU A 28 19.65 -132.84 -37.77
CA GLU A 28 20.80 -133.11 -38.64
C GLU A 28 21.94 -132.14 -38.28
N SER A 29 23.18 -132.52 -38.62
CA SER A 29 24.43 -131.81 -38.28
C SER A 29 25.01 -131.05 -39.49
N PRO A 30 25.99 -130.14 -39.30
CA PRO A 30 25.93 -128.84 -39.96
C PRO A 30 26.58 -128.76 -41.35
N SER A 31 26.03 -127.87 -42.18
CA SER A 31 26.72 -127.25 -43.32
C SER A 31 27.32 -125.89 -42.92
N PRO A 32 28.44 -125.45 -43.52
CA PRO A 32 29.06 -124.17 -43.20
C PRO A 32 28.16 -122.98 -43.60
N LEU A 33 28.06 -121.97 -42.73
CA LEU A 33 27.28 -120.76 -42.98
C LEU A 33 27.91 -119.87 -44.07
N PRO A 34 27.13 -119.29 -44.99
CA PRO A 34 27.62 -118.31 -45.96
C PRO A 34 27.89 -116.93 -45.31
N PRO A 35 28.77 -116.11 -45.89
CA PRO A 35 29.15 -114.81 -45.33
C PRO A 35 28.00 -113.79 -45.35
N HIS A 36 27.91 -112.96 -44.31
CA HIS A 36 26.92 -111.88 -44.22
C HIS A 36 27.33 -110.69 -45.08
N ILE A 37 26.43 -110.28 -45.99
CA ILE A 37 26.57 -109.08 -46.81
C ILE A 37 25.74 -107.97 -46.16
N TYR A 38 26.37 -106.83 -45.87
CA TYR A 38 25.69 -105.60 -45.47
C TYR A 38 25.71 -104.63 -46.65
N GLU A 39 24.54 -104.13 -47.06
CA GLU A 39 24.41 -103.14 -48.13
C GLU A 39 23.84 -101.83 -47.57
N GLN A 40 24.49 -100.71 -47.87
CA GLN A 40 23.95 -99.37 -47.68
C GLN A 40 24.60 -98.40 -48.68
N GLY A 41 23.91 -98.14 -49.81
CA GLY A 41 24.42 -97.32 -50.91
C GLY A 41 25.49 -98.02 -51.76
N ASP A 42 26.24 -97.25 -52.54
CA ASP A 42 27.17 -97.75 -53.58
C ASP A 42 28.49 -98.38 -53.06
N PHE A 43 28.61 -98.65 -51.74
CA PHE A 43 29.81 -99.25 -51.15
C PHE A 43 29.56 -100.66 -50.62
N ARG A 44 30.37 -101.61 -51.10
CA ARG A 44 30.27 -103.04 -50.80
C ARG A 44 31.50 -103.48 -49.99
N VAL A 45 31.34 -103.62 -48.67
CA VAL A 45 32.40 -104.08 -47.76
C VAL A 45 32.16 -105.53 -47.37
N VAL A 46 33.14 -106.40 -47.60
CA VAL A 46 33.08 -107.83 -47.26
C VAL A 46 33.93 -108.08 -46.02
N TYR A 47 33.30 -108.45 -44.90
CA TYR A 47 33.98 -108.95 -43.71
C TYR A 47 33.84 -110.47 -43.61
N GLN A 48 34.92 -111.17 -43.24
CA GLN A 48 34.94 -112.63 -43.04
C GLN A 48 34.65 -113.07 -41.59
N ALA A 49 34.00 -112.21 -40.81
CA ALA A 49 33.83 -112.34 -39.36
C ALA A 49 32.33 -112.33 -38.98
N PRO A 50 31.86 -113.20 -38.06
CA PRO A 50 30.49 -113.13 -37.54
C PRO A 50 30.18 -111.80 -36.84
N TRP A 51 28.90 -111.52 -36.63
CA TRP A 51 28.42 -110.35 -35.88
C TRP A 51 28.93 -110.37 -34.40
N GLN A 52 29.36 -111.52 -33.87
CA GLN A 52 30.03 -111.60 -32.56
C GLN A 52 31.50 -111.10 -32.59
N ASP A 53 32.26 -111.34 -33.67
CA ASP A 53 33.66 -110.88 -33.82
C ASP A 53 33.80 -109.35 -33.94
N LEU A 54 32.76 -108.66 -34.45
CA LEU A 54 32.72 -107.20 -34.49
C LEU A 54 32.43 -106.60 -33.11
N LEU A 55 31.70 -107.32 -32.25
CA LEU A 55 31.48 -106.94 -30.85
C LEU A 55 32.72 -107.21 -29.99
N GLU A 56 33.47 -108.29 -30.20
CA GLU A 56 34.77 -108.50 -29.52
C GLU A 56 35.82 -107.41 -29.85
N LYS A 57 35.60 -106.65 -30.93
CA LYS A 57 36.45 -105.52 -31.34
C LYS A 57 36.11 -104.19 -30.67
N PHE A 58 34.99 -104.10 -29.97
CA PHE A 58 34.69 -103.01 -29.05
C PHE A 58 34.70 -103.54 -27.62
N LYS A 59 35.30 -102.77 -26.71
CA LYS A 59 34.77 -102.76 -25.36
C LYS A 59 33.57 -101.82 -25.35
N LEU A 60 32.50 -102.21 -24.68
CA LEU A 60 31.64 -101.23 -24.03
C LEU A 60 32.40 -100.76 -22.78
N PHE A 61 32.07 -99.59 -22.22
CA PHE A 61 32.53 -99.28 -20.87
C PHE A 61 32.16 -100.46 -19.94
N ASP A 62 33.06 -100.91 -19.06
CA ASP A 62 32.92 -102.14 -18.23
C ASP A 62 31.64 -102.18 -17.36
N HIS A 63 30.85 -101.10 -17.34
CA HIS A 63 29.63 -100.90 -16.55
C HIS A 63 28.43 -100.39 -17.38
N VAL A 64 28.43 -100.52 -18.71
CA VAL A 64 27.29 -100.14 -19.59
C VAL A 64 26.96 -101.26 -20.56
N THR A 65 25.79 -101.88 -20.39
CA THR A 65 25.30 -103.02 -21.20
C THR A 65 23.92 -102.77 -21.82
N SER A 66 23.28 -101.62 -21.56
CA SER A 66 21.87 -101.38 -21.97
C SER A 66 21.50 -99.94 -22.33
N GLY A 67 22.49 -99.05 -22.54
CA GLY A 67 22.27 -97.68 -23.03
C GLY A 67 21.40 -96.80 -22.11
N PHE A 68 20.85 -95.71 -22.66
CA PHE A 68 19.80 -94.93 -22.01
C PHE A 68 18.43 -95.59 -22.15
N ALA A 69 17.60 -95.47 -21.11
CA ALA A 69 16.26 -96.07 -21.07
C ALA A 69 15.38 -95.61 -22.25
N GLY A 70 14.87 -96.58 -23.02
CA GLY A 70 14.04 -96.32 -24.21
C GLY A 70 14.78 -95.70 -25.40
N GLY A 71 16.12 -95.57 -25.32
CA GLY A 71 16.94 -94.91 -26.33
C GLY A 71 16.79 -93.39 -26.38
N GLU A 72 16.08 -92.76 -25.44
CA GLU A 72 15.92 -91.30 -25.40
C GLU A 72 16.97 -90.64 -24.51
N ILE A 73 17.71 -89.70 -25.08
CA ILE A 73 18.75 -88.91 -24.42
C ILE A 73 18.32 -87.46 -24.40
N GLN A 74 17.95 -86.96 -23.23
CA GLN A 74 17.48 -85.59 -23.06
C GLN A 74 18.68 -84.68 -22.79
N TRP A 75 18.89 -83.67 -23.66
CA TRP A 75 20.07 -82.83 -23.60
C TRP A 75 19.76 -81.33 -23.51
N TYR A 76 20.60 -80.62 -22.79
CA TYR A 76 20.55 -79.16 -22.59
C TYR A 76 21.77 -78.50 -23.20
N TYR A 77 21.61 -77.30 -23.74
CA TYR A 77 22.70 -76.55 -24.37
C TYR A 77 23.17 -75.38 -23.49
N ASN A 78 24.47 -75.26 -23.23
CA ASN A 78 25.05 -74.08 -22.59
C ASN A 78 25.83 -73.23 -23.61
N ASP A 79 25.40 -71.99 -23.85
CA ASP A 79 26.06 -71.04 -24.77
C ASP A 79 27.26 -70.31 -24.14
N ALA A 80 27.49 -70.46 -22.83
CA ALA A 80 28.63 -69.86 -22.16
C ALA A 80 29.94 -70.34 -22.79
N ASN A 81 30.84 -69.39 -23.04
CA ASN A 81 32.13 -69.62 -23.70
C ASN A 81 32.06 -70.21 -25.11
N ARG A 82 30.91 -70.12 -25.83
CA ARG A 82 30.83 -70.53 -27.24
C ARG A 82 31.91 -69.83 -28.09
N PRO A 83 32.69 -70.56 -28.91
CA PRO A 83 33.68 -69.94 -29.78
C PRO A 83 33.02 -69.00 -30.79
N ALA A 84 33.63 -67.83 -31.01
CA ALA A 84 33.16 -66.81 -31.95
C ALA A 84 33.10 -67.27 -33.43
N ALA A 85 33.60 -68.48 -33.72
CA ALA A 85 33.49 -69.13 -35.01
C ALA A 85 32.08 -69.68 -35.33
N TYR A 86 31.16 -69.65 -34.37
CA TYR A 86 29.71 -69.71 -34.61
C TYR A 86 29.12 -68.30 -34.48
N ALA A 87 28.18 -67.92 -35.33
CA ALA A 87 27.54 -66.59 -35.28
C ALA A 87 26.45 -66.49 -34.19
N SER A 88 25.79 -67.59 -33.83
CA SER A 88 24.73 -67.61 -32.80
C SER A 88 24.64 -68.95 -32.07
N ALA A 89 23.96 -68.96 -30.91
CA ALA A 89 23.58 -70.18 -30.20
C ALA A 89 22.83 -71.17 -31.11
N ASN A 90 21.94 -70.68 -31.98
CA ASN A 90 21.19 -71.51 -32.91
C ASN A 90 22.09 -72.22 -33.94
N GLU A 91 23.19 -71.59 -34.39
CA GLU A 91 24.15 -72.23 -35.30
C GLU A 91 24.93 -73.34 -34.60
N ALA A 92 25.33 -73.12 -33.34
CA ALA A 92 25.98 -74.13 -32.51
C ALA A 92 25.05 -75.32 -32.23
N ILE A 93 23.81 -75.07 -31.82
CA ILE A 93 22.78 -76.10 -31.62
C ILE A 93 22.56 -76.91 -32.91
N ALA A 94 22.48 -76.26 -34.08
CA ALA A 94 22.32 -76.94 -35.35
C ALA A 94 23.52 -77.86 -35.68
N ALA A 95 24.76 -77.44 -35.37
CA ALA A 95 25.94 -78.28 -35.56
C ALA A 95 25.92 -79.53 -34.65
N LEU A 96 25.51 -79.37 -33.39
CA LEU A 96 25.32 -80.50 -32.46
C LEU A 96 24.24 -81.47 -32.94
N GLN A 97 23.08 -80.94 -33.36
CA GLN A 97 21.96 -81.73 -33.87
C GLN A 97 22.32 -82.51 -35.15
N ASN A 98 23.15 -81.94 -36.03
CA ASN A 98 23.67 -82.65 -37.20
C ASN A 98 24.56 -83.85 -36.80
N GLY A 99 25.39 -83.70 -35.77
CA GLY A 99 26.19 -84.81 -35.21
C GLY A 99 25.33 -85.89 -34.58
N MET A 100 24.33 -85.50 -33.79
CA MET A 100 23.33 -86.41 -33.21
C MET A 100 22.57 -87.18 -34.31
N GLN A 101 22.21 -86.51 -35.41
CA GLN A 101 21.52 -87.14 -36.52
C GLN A 101 22.32 -88.27 -37.17
N GLN A 102 23.66 -88.20 -37.23
CA GLN A 102 24.47 -89.31 -37.75
C GLN A 102 24.19 -90.60 -36.97
N TRP A 103 24.19 -90.54 -35.64
CA TRP A 103 23.86 -91.69 -34.79
C TRP A 103 22.39 -92.12 -34.94
N GLN A 104 21.44 -91.19 -34.88
CA GLN A 104 20.00 -91.49 -35.02
C GLN A 104 19.61 -92.14 -36.36
N THR A 105 20.41 -91.97 -37.43
CA THR A 105 20.16 -92.64 -38.72
C THR A 105 20.62 -94.10 -38.76
N VAL A 106 21.51 -94.53 -37.86
CA VAL A 106 22.11 -95.86 -37.88
C VAL A 106 21.68 -96.78 -36.73
N CYS A 107 21.26 -96.23 -35.60
CA CYS A 107 20.74 -96.95 -34.43
C CYS A 107 19.48 -96.27 -33.84
N ASN A 108 18.66 -96.99 -33.07
CA ASN A 108 17.42 -96.49 -32.47
C ASN A 108 17.67 -95.69 -31.18
N VAL A 109 18.47 -94.64 -31.32
CA VAL A 109 18.69 -93.61 -30.30
C VAL A 109 17.94 -92.33 -30.70
N ARG A 110 17.58 -91.50 -29.73
CA ARG A 110 16.85 -90.24 -29.93
C ARG A 110 17.40 -89.15 -29.02
N PHE A 111 17.95 -88.08 -29.59
CA PHE A 111 18.40 -86.90 -28.83
C PHE A 111 17.29 -85.86 -28.75
N VAL A 112 16.79 -85.59 -27.54
CA VAL A 112 15.70 -84.64 -27.29
C VAL A 112 16.25 -83.36 -26.68
N TYR A 113 16.25 -82.29 -27.47
CA TYR A 113 16.68 -80.97 -27.01
C TYR A 113 15.68 -80.39 -26.01
N LYS A 114 16.16 -80.07 -24.80
CA LYS A 114 15.34 -79.57 -23.67
C LYS A 114 15.40 -78.06 -23.50
N GLY A 115 16.21 -77.37 -24.30
CA GLY A 115 16.43 -75.92 -24.22
C GLY A 115 17.83 -75.58 -23.73
N THR A 116 18.04 -74.28 -23.47
CA THR A 116 19.32 -73.78 -22.96
C THR A 116 19.42 -73.91 -21.45
N THR A 117 20.59 -74.19 -20.92
CA THR A 117 20.92 -74.21 -19.49
C THR A 117 22.11 -73.29 -19.19
N THR A 118 22.26 -72.93 -17.91
CA THR A 118 23.48 -72.27 -17.39
C THR A 118 24.41 -73.25 -16.67
N ASN A 119 23.99 -74.51 -16.47
CA ASN A 119 24.87 -75.57 -15.94
C ASN A 119 26.02 -75.79 -16.92
N LEU A 120 27.27 -75.80 -16.42
CA LEU A 120 28.44 -76.12 -17.23
C LEU A 120 28.57 -77.65 -17.34
N PRO A 121 29.01 -78.20 -18.49
CA PRO A 121 29.29 -79.62 -18.62
C PRO A 121 30.37 -80.06 -17.61
N GLY A 122 30.06 -81.06 -16.80
CA GLY A 122 30.89 -81.57 -15.70
C GLY A 122 31.85 -82.69 -16.11
N LEU A 123 33.02 -82.75 -15.46
CA LEU A 123 34.08 -83.74 -15.74
C LEU A 123 34.60 -84.50 -14.51
N ALA A 124 33.95 -84.36 -13.36
CA ALA A 124 34.46 -84.92 -12.11
C ALA A 124 33.83 -86.28 -11.76
N LEU A 125 34.66 -87.33 -11.77
CA LEU A 125 34.40 -88.68 -11.20
C LEU A 125 34.17 -88.69 -9.67
N ASN A 126 33.76 -87.56 -9.07
CA ASN A 126 33.62 -87.34 -7.63
C ASN A 126 32.51 -86.31 -7.29
N GLY A 127 31.61 -86.00 -8.23
CA GLY A 127 30.40 -85.21 -8.01
C GLY A 127 29.15 -86.06 -8.25
N SER A 128 28.04 -85.74 -7.60
CA SER A 128 26.76 -86.39 -7.92
C SER A 128 26.29 -85.96 -9.31
N PHE A 129 25.99 -86.93 -10.17
CA PHE A 129 25.21 -86.74 -11.39
C PHE A 129 23.96 -85.91 -11.08
N ASP A 130 23.69 -84.87 -11.88
CA ASP A 130 22.58 -83.93 -11.71
C ASP A 130 21.31 -84.36 -12.47
N GLY A 131 21.44 -85.36 -13.36
CA GLY A 131 20.39 -85.93 -14.18
C GLY A 131 20.12 -85.17 -15.48
N GLN A 132 20.99 -84.25 -15.90
CA GLN A 132 20.87 -83.46 -17.13
C GLN A 132 22.10 -83.61 -18.02
N SER A 133 21.98 -84.29 -19.15
CA SER A 133 23.07 -84.35 -20.14
C SER A 133 23.29 -82.97 -20.78
N THR A 134 24.35 -82.30 -20.35
CA THR A 134 24.67 -80.93 -20.71
C THR A 134 25.74 -80.89 -21.79
N ILE A 135 25.48 -80.16 -22.87
CA ILE A 135 26.45 -79.93 -23.95
C ILE A 135 26.83 -78.45 -23.99
N GLY A 136 28.12 -78.15 -23.87
CA GLY A 136 28.63 -76.78 -23.79
C GLY A 136 30.11 -76.62 -24.11
N TRP A 137 30.68 -75.48 -23.74
CA TRP A 137 32.03 -75.07 -24.16
C TRP A 137 32.97 -74.85 -22.99
N HIS A 138 34.16 -75.44 -23.07
CA HIS A 138 35.18 -75.39 -22.02
C HIS A 138 36.60 -75.27 -22.61
N ASP A 139 37.52 -74.74 -21.81
CA ASP A 139 38.95 -74.72 -22.10
C ASP A 139 39.73 -75.31 -20.91
N PRO A 140 40.10 -76.60 -20.95
CA PRO A 140 40.88 -77.25 -19.90
C PRO A 140 42.39 -76.89 -19.95
N GLY A 141 42.85 -76.04 -20.89
CA GLY A 141 44.22 -75.55 -20.95
C GLY A 141 45.28 -76.54 -21.44
N ASN A 142 44.95 -77.82 -21.62
CA ASN A 142 45.87 -78.94 -21.84
C ASN A 142 45.93 -79.46 -23.30
N ASN A 143 45.54 -78.63 -24.29
CA ASN A 143 45.37 -78.98 -25.71
C ASN A 143 44.28 -80.05 -26.04
N SER A 144 43.47 -80.52 -25.08
CA SER A 144 42.32 -81.36 -25.38
C SER A 144 41.27 -80.61 -26.23
N VAL A 145 40.71 -81.30 -27.23
CA VAL A 145 39.79 -80.72 -28.23
C VAL A 145 38.31 -80.75 -27.82
N ALA A 146 37.97 -81.76 -27.02
CA ALA A 146 36.66 -82.03 -26.45
C ALA A 146 36.81 -83.17 -25.42
N GLY A 147 35.70 -83.54 -24.78
CA GLY A 147 35.61 -84.74 -23.98
C GLY A 147 34.19 -84.96 -23.44
N THR A 148 33.94 -86.17 -22.96
CA THR A 148 32.66 -86.58 -22.38
C THR A 148 32.80 -86.97 -20.92
N GLY A 149 31.91 -86.49 -20.06
CA GLY A 149 31.83 -86.77 -18.64
C GLY A 149 30.71 -87.76 -18.29
N GLY A 150 31.11 -88.93 -17.79
CA GLY A 150 30.24 -89.90 -17.11
C GLY A 150 29.41 -90.82 -18.02
N VAL A 151 29.45 -92.13 -17.75
CA VAL A 151 28.40 -93.10 -18.14
C VAL A 151 28.41 -94.30 -17.17
N GLY A 152 27.24 -94.70 -16.65
CA GLY A 152 27.04 -95.99 -15.97
C GLY A 152 26.71 -95.91 -14.48
N THR A 153 25.64 -96.59 -14.05
CA THR A 153 25.48 -97.05 -12.66
C THR A 153 25.92 -98.50 -12.51
N SER A 154 26.03 -99.02 -11.28
CA SER A 154 26.40 -100.42 -11.00
C SER A 154 25.48 -101.49 -11.63
N ASN A 155 24.37 -101.09 -12.26
CA ASN A 155 23.40 -101.96 -12.92
C ASN A 155 23.55 -102.11 -14.45
N GLY A 156 24.49 -101.43 -15.11
CA GLY A 156 24.68 -101.53 -16.57
C GLY A 156 23.94 -100.48 -17.42
N GLN A 157 23.33 -99.45 -16.84
CA GLN A 157 22.56 -98.41 -17.57
C GLN A 157 23.26 -97.05 -17.62
N ALA A 158 23.12 -96.34 -18.75
CA ALA A 158 23.49 -94.94 -18.87
C ALA A 158 22.42 -94.04 -18.23
N VAL A 159 22.87 -93.00 -17.51
CA VAL A 159 22.00 -92.09 -16.72
C VAL A 159 22.26 -90.62 -17.00
N GLU A 160 23.49 -90.26 -17.40
CA GLU A 160 23.95 -88.92 -17.75
C GLU A 160 25.10 -89.08 -18.76
N GLY A 161 25.46 -88.00 -19.45
CA GLY A 161 26.53 -87.97 -20.44
C GLY A 161 26.77 -86.53 -20.87
N ASP A 162 27.61 -85.83 -20.11
CA ASP A 162 27.95 -84.43 -20.38
C ASP A 162 29.00 -84.34 -21.47
N VAL A 163 28.86 -83.39 -22.40
CA VAL A 163 29.84 -83.18 -23.49
C VAL A 163 30.35 -81.74 -23.43
N TRP A 164 31.65 -81.59 -23.30
CA TRP A 164 32.29 -80.28 -23.47
C TRP A 164 33.10 -80.28 -24.76
N LEU A 165 32.98 -79.18 -25.52
CA LEU A 165 33.77 -78.91 -26.72
C LEU A 165 34.71 -77.73 -26.46
N SER A 166 35.83 -77.65 -27.18
CA SER A 166 36.76 -76.53 -27.03
C SER A 166 36.08 -75.17 -27.28
N SER A 167 36.20 -74.25 -26.33
CA SER A 167 35.80 -72.84 -26.50
C SER A 167 36.75 -72.03 -27.41
N ARG A 168 37.87 -72.61 -27.86
CA ARG A 168 38.90 -71.91 -28.65
C ARG A 168 38.66 -71.92 -30.15
N TYR A 169 37.94 -72.93 -30.67
CA TYR A 169 37.77 -73.13 -32.11
C TYR A 169 36.47 -73.89 -32.43
N ARG A 170 36.03 -73.79 -33.69
CA ARG A 170 34.87 -74.53 -34.18
C ARG A 170 35.16 -76.04 -34.14
N ALA A 171 34.35 -76.81 -33.41
CA ALA A 171 34.48 -78.26 -33.36
C ALA A 171 34.25 -78.85 -34.77
N SER A 172 35.02 -79.89 -35.12
CA SER A 172 34.82 -80.64 -36.37
C SER A 172 33.60 -81.55 -36.27
N ASN A 173 33.00 -81.91 -37.42
CA ASN A 173 31.88 -82.86 -37.42
C ASN A 173 32.31 -84.19 -36.79
N LYS A 174 33.51 -84.71 -37.14
CA LYS A 174 34.08 -85.90 -36.50
C LYS A 174 34.15 -85.76 -34.98
N THR A 175 34.69 -84.65 -34.46
CA THR A 175 34.79 -84.41 -33.01
C THR A 175 33.43 -84.45 -32.33
N ILE A 176 32.42 -83.77 -32.90
CA ILE A 176 31.06 -83.76 -32.34
C ILE A 176 30.48 -85.18 -32.34
N ILE A 177 30.62 -85.93 -33.44
CA ILE A 177 30.07 -87.29 -33.54
C ILE A 177 30.79 -88.24 -32.56
N HIS A 178 32.11 -88.12 -32.39
CA HIS A 178 32.93 -88.92 -31.48
C HIS A 178 32.48 -88.78 -30.02
N GLU A 179 32.40 -87.54 -29.51
CA GLU A 179 31.96 -87.31 -28.12
C GLU A 179 30.50 -87.72 -27.90
N LEU A 180 29.62 -87.53 -28.91
CA LEU A 180 28.26 -88.05 -28.85
C LEU A 180 28.22 -89.59 -28.80
N GLY A 181 29.22 -90.28 -29.35
CA GLY A 181 29.39 -91.73 -29.19
C GLY A 181 29.68 -92.11 -27.75
N HIS A 182 30.62 -91.40 -27.10
CA HIS A 182 30.90 -91.57 -25.67
C HIS A 182 29.69 -91.25 -24.80
N MET A 183 28.96 -90.16 -25.10
CA MET A 183 27.72 -89.78 -24.41
C MET A 183 26.72 -90.93 -24.39
N MET A 184 26.61 -91.67 -25.50
CA MET A 184 25.75 -92.85 -25.64
C MET A 184 26.26 -94.13 -24.95
N GLY A 185 27.44 -94.12 -24.34
CA GLY A 185 28.06 -95.30 -23.72
C GLY A 185 28.92 -96.17 -24.64
N ILE A 186 29.32 -95.66 -25.80
CA ILE A 186 30.27 -96.34 -26.71
C ILE A 186 31.70 -95.94 -26.30
N ASP A 187 32.54 -96.91 -25.93
CA ASP A 187 33.97 -96.67 -25.69
C ASP A 187 34.76 -96.70 -27.01
N HIS A 188 36.07 -96.52 -26.97
CA HIS A 188 36.90 -96.42 -28.16
C HIS A 188 36.97 -97.72 -28.98
N SER A 189 36.87 -97.58 -30.30
CA SER A 189 37.08 -98.66 -31.27
C SER A 189 38.52 -99.17 -31.23
N ASN A 190 38.67 -100.48 -31.42
CA ASN A 190 39.97 -101.10 -31.66
C ASN A 190 40.41 -101.06 -33.14
N ILE A 191 39.73 -100.28 -33.98
CA ILE A 191 40.09 -100.04 -35.38
C ILE A 191 40.75 -98.66 -35.51
N ASP A 192 41.88 -98.60 -36.20
CA ASP A 192 42.64 -97.37 -36.39
C ASP A 192 41.92 -96.46 -37.41
N GLY A 193 41.86 -95.16 -37.14
CA GLY A 193 41.32 -94.18 -38.10
C GLY A 193 39.79 -94.10 -38.25
N VAL A 194 38.99 -94.83 -37.46
CA VAL A 194 37.51 -94.70 -37.46
C VAL A 194 37.02 -93.53 -36.59
N VAL A 195 35.70 -93.29 -36.53
CA VAL A 195 35.14 -92.18 -35.73
C VAL A 195 35.45 -92.38 -34.25
N MET A 196 35.15 -93.54 -33.68
CA MET A 196 35.43 -93.86 -32.27
C MET A 196 36.88 -94.29 -31.97
N SER A 197 37.86 -94.03 -32.85
CA SER A 197 39.27 -94.39 -32.58
C SER A 197 39.85 -93.63 -31.37
N GLY A 198 40.63 -94.30 -30.51
CA GLY A 198 41.17 -93.74 -29.25
C GLY A 198 42.63 -94.08 -28.96
N TYR A 199 43.27 -93.33 -28.05
CA TYR A 199 44.67 -93.55 -27.65
C TYR A 199 44.88 -94.98 -27.10
N PRO A 200 45.93 -95.72 -27.51
CA PRO A 200 47.13 -95.28 -28.25
C PRO A 200 47.03 -95.31 -29.78
N ARG A 201 45.84 -95.55 -30.37
CA ARG A 201 45.67 -95.72 -31.82
C ARG A 201 45.68 -94.39 -32.58
N PRO A 202 46.01 -94.38 -33.89
CA PRO A 202 45.97 -93.18 -34.71
C PRO A 202 44.54 -92.64 -34.86
N TYR A 203 44.32 -91.42 -34.37
CA TYR A 203 43.07 -90.69 -34.59
C TYR A 203 43.03 -90.16 -36.03
N SER A 204 41.99 -90.50 -36.80
CA SER A 204 41.84 -89.97 -38.17
C SER A 204 41.78 -88.44 -38.20
N THR A 205 42.46 -87.85 -39.18
CA THR A 205 42.56 -86.41 -39.43
C THR A 205 41.47 -85.88 -40.36
N ASP A 206 40.56 -86.71 -40.87
CA ASP A 206 39.42 -86.26 -41.67
C ASP A 206 38.35 -85.61 -40.77
N PRO A 207 38.08 -84.30 -40.90
CA PRO A 207 37.11 -83.60 -40.05
C PRO A 207 35.65 -83.96 -40.37
N ASN A 208 35.38 -84.63 -41.49
CA ASN A 208 34.05 -85.00 -41.98
C ASN A 208 33.81 -86.52 -41.99
N LEU A 209 34.67 -87.31 -41.34
CA LEU A 209 34.53 -88.75 -41.26
C LEU A 209 33.15 -89.17 -40.74
N THR A 210 32.46 -90.01 -41.51
CA THR A 210 31.14 -90.57 -41.16
C THR A 210 31.30 -91.83 -40.30
N LEU A 211 30.22 -92.23 -39.61
CA LEU A 211 30.17 -93.48 -38.85
C LEU A 211 30.54 -94.69 -39.70
N GLN A 212 31.43 -95.53 -39.18
CA GLN A 212 31.93 -96.73 -39.83
C GLN A 212 31.13 -97.98 -39.38
N PRO A 213 31.22 -99.12 -40.08
CA PRO A 213 30.41 -100.32 -39.77
C PRO A 213 30.55 -100.83 -38.34
N ASP A 214 31.70 -100.61 -37.70
CA ASP A 214 32.01 -100.96 -36.32
C ASP A 214 31.37 -99.97 -35.32
N ASP A 215 31.43 -98.65 -35.59
CA ASP A 215 30.68 -97.63 -34.83
C ASP A 215 29.16 -97.92 -34.86
N ILE A 216 28.63 -98.25 -36.06
CA ILE A 216 27.23 -98.60 -36.30
C ILE A 216 26.84 -99.86 -35.53
N ALA A 217 27.72 -100.86 -35.51
CA ALA A 217 27.56 -102.08 -34.72
C ALA A 217 27.42 -101.76 -33.22
N ALA A 218 28.37 -101.03 -32.64
CA ALA A 218 28.33 -100.68 -31.22
C ALA A 218 27.03 -99.94 -30.84
N CYS A 219 26.60 -98.97 -31.65
CA CYS A 219 25.35 -98.26 -31.38
C CYS A 219 24.10 -99.15 -31.55
N ARG A 220 24.05 -100.03 -32.57
CA ARG A 220 22.93 -100.97 -32.76
C ARG A 220 22.85 -102.03 -31.66
N HIS A 221 23.96 -102.37 -31.02
CA HIS A 221 23.95 -103.28 -29.87
C HIS A 221 23.29 -102.64 -28.65
N LEU A 222 23.63 -101.39 -28.34
CA LEU A 222 23.07 -100.66 -27.20
C LEU A 222 21.60 -100.21 -27.41
N TYR A 223 21.24 -99.79 -28.63
CA TYR A 223 19.98 -99.10 -28.91
C TYR A 223 19.04 -99.83 -29.88
N GLY A 224 19.51 -100.87 -30.57
CA GLY A 224 18.78 -101.54 -31.64
C GLY A 224 18.87 -100.84 -33.00
N THR A 225 18.27 -101.43 -34.04
CA THR A 225 18.14 -100.84 -35.37
C THR A 225 17.10 -99.71 -35.38
N PRO A 226 17.31 -98.60 -36.14
CA PRO A 226 16.42 -97.43 -36.15
C PRO A 226 14.93 -97.76 -36.29
N SER A 227 14.09 -97.10 -35.49
CA SER A 227 12.64 -97.13 -35.69
C SER A 227 12.26 -96.41 -36.99
N THR A 228 11.86 -97.19 -37.99
CA THR A 228 11.30 -96.66 -39.25
C THR A 228 9.90 -96.09 -39.01
N GLY A 229 9.69 -94.80 -39.28
CA GLY A 229 8.35 -94.19 -39.25
C GLY A 229 8.17 -93.01 -38.28
N THR A 230 9.19 -92.61 -37.53
CA THR A 230 9.06 -91.59 -36.47
C THR A 230 9.01 -90.17 -37.05
N VAL A 231 8.00 -89.38 -36.68
CA VAL A 231 7.83 -87.97 -37.07
C VAL A 231 8.08 -87.07 -35.86
N ILE A 232 8.99 -86.09 -35.97
CA ILE A 232 9.36 -85.18 -34.86
C ILE A 232 9.41 -83.74 -35.36
N ALA A 233 8.63 -82.86 -34.71
CA ALA A 233 8.67 -81.42 -34.94
C ALA A 233 9.57 -80.73 -33.90
N ALA A 234 10.44 -79.83 -34.36
CA ALA A 234 11.22 -78.93 -33.52
C ALA A 234 11.10 -77.49 -34.01
N VAL A 235 10.97 -76.53 -33.09
CA VAL A 235 10.89 -75.09 -33.40
C VAL A 235 12.06 -74.32 -32.79
N ALA A 236 12.60 -73.37 -33.55
CA ALA A 236 13.66 -72.47 -33.09
C ALA A 236 13.42 -71.03 -33.62
N PRO A 237 13.48 -69.99 -32.77
CA PRO A 237 13.51 -70.05 -31.31
C PRO A 237 12.19 -70.56 -30.71
N THR A 238 12.20 -70.96 -29.44
CA THR A 238 11.02 -71.42 -28.69
C THR A 238 10.17 -70.28 -28.10
N ALA A 239 10.67 -69.04 -28.15
CA ALA A 239 9.94 -67.82 -27.82
C ALA A 239 10.37 -66.63 -28.71
N LEU A 240 9.47 -65.66 -28.93
CA LEU A 240 9.74 -64.37 -29.57
C LEU A 240 9.32 -63.21 -28.66
N ASN A 241 10.22 -62.25 -28.44
CA ASN A 241 9.97 -61.04 -27.67
C ASN A 241 10.05 -59.80 -28.59
N PHE A 242 8.98 -59.02 -28.65
CA PHE A 242 8.85 -57.83 -29.49
C PHE A 242 9.12 -56.51 -28.74
N ASP A 243 9.52 -56.57 -27.46
CA ASP A 243 9.83 -55.43 -26.60
C ASP A 243 8.71 -54.37 -26.58
N ASN A 244 9.05 -53.08 -26.46
CA ASN A 244 8.12 -51.96 -26.42
C ASN A 244 7.75 -51.51 -27.84
N VAL A 245 6.48 -51.64 -28.22
CA VAL A 245 5.93 -51.16 -29.49
C VAL A 245 4.86 -50.11 -29.21
N VAL A 246 4.89 -49.00 -29.94
CA VAL A 246 3.92 -47.91 -29.78
C VAL A 246 2.52 -48.41 -30.15
N GLN A 247 1.53 -48.11 -29.31
CA GLN A 247 0.12 -48.47 -29.55
C GLN A 247 -0.33 -48.07 -30.97
N GLY A 248 -0.88 -49.03 -31.72
CA GLY A 248 -1.32 -48.86 -33.10
C GLY A 248 -0.22 -48.95 -34.16
N GLN A 249 1.06 -49.09 -33.78
CA GLN A 249 2.17 -49.36 -34.71
C GLN A 249 2.49 -50.85 -34.75
N THR A 250 3.04 -51.32 -35.87
CA THR A 250 3.43 -52.72 -36.08
C THR A 250 4.95 -52.88 -35.95
N SER A 251 5.38 -53.90 -35.22
CA SER A 251 6.80 -54.24 -35.08
C SER A 251 7.45 -54.66 -36.41
N ALA A 252 8.78 -54.68 -36.44
CA ALA A 252 9.49 -55.52 -37.40
C ALA A 252 9.09 -57.01 -37.20
N ALA A 253 9.12 -57.80 -38.26
CA ALA A 253 8.81 -59.23 -38.19
C ALA A 253 9.99 -60.02 -37.61
N GLN A 254 9.70 -60.99 -36.73
CA GLN A 254 10.66 -61.96 -36.22
C GLN A 254 10.31 -63.36 -36.71
N THR A 255 11.31 -64.20 -36.95
CA THR A 255 11.14 -65.49 -37.65
C THR A 255 11.30 -66.68 -36.70
N VAL A 256 10.37 -67.65 -36.81
CA VAL A 256 10.46 -68.99 -36.25
C VAL A 256 10.69 -69.99 -37.38
N THR A 257 11.60 -70.93 -37.17
CA THR A 257 11.84 -72.07 -38.06
C THR A 257 11.28 -73.34 -37.44
N LEU A 258 10.42 -74.05 -38.18
CA LEU A 258 9.95 -75.40 -37.86
C LEU A 258 10.75 -76.41 -38.69
N THR A 259 11.39 -77.37 -38.04
CA THR A 259 12.23 -78.41 -38.65
C THR A 259 11.68 -79.80 -38.34
N ASN A 260 11.68 -80.67 -39.35
CA ASN A 260 11.45 -82.10 -39.14
C ASN A 260 12.74 -82.79 -38.68
N GLN A 261 12.78 -83.23 -37.42
CA GLN A 261 13.88 -84.02 -36.87
C GLN A 261 13.55 -85.52 -36.79
N GLY A 262 12.44 -85.95 -37.40
CA GLY A 262 12.06 -87.36 -37.55
C GLY A 262 12.65 -88.01 -38.81
N THR A 263 12.48 -89.33 -38.90
CA THR A 263 12.84 -90.15 -40.07
C THR A 263 11.70 -90.26 -41.08
N ALA A 264 10.46 -90.00 -40.67
CA ALA A 264 9.28 -89.92 -41.53
C ALA A 264 8.84 -88.47 -41.78
N ALA A 265 8.00 -88.27 -42.80
CA ALA A 265 7.60 -86.94 -43.25
C ALA A 265 6.68 -86.22 -42.25
N LEU A 266 7.06 -84.99 -41.89
CA LEU A 266 6.29 -84.08 -41.05
C LEU A 266 5.36 -83.24 -41.94
N THR A 267 4.07 -83.53 -41.92
CA THR A 267 3.04 -82.77 -42.64
C THR A 267 2.30 -81.85 -41.69
N LEU A 268 2.28 -80.55 -42.01
CA LEU A 268 1.45 -79.57 -41.31
C LEU A 268 -0.02 -79.80 -41.67
N THR A 269 -0.83 -80.23 -40.70
CA THR A 269 -2.25 -80.55 -40.92
C THR A 269 -3.13 -79.31 -41.01
N GLN A 270 -2.64 -78.16 -40.56
CA GLN A 270 -3.25 -76.84 -40.69
C GLN A 270 -2.16 -75.79 -40.93
N ALA A 271 -2.51 -74.64 -41.51
CA ALA A 271 -1.59 -73.51 -41.57
C ALA A 271 -1.22 -73.08 -40.14
N PRO A 272 0.02 -72.58 -39.91
CA PRO A 272 0.39 -72.00 -38.62
C PRO A 272 -0.59 -70.88 -38.24
N SER A 273 -0.92 -70.77 -36.96
CA SER A 273 -1.90 -69.79 -36.48
C SER A 273 -1.42 -69.03 -35.25
N VAL A 274 -1.86 -67.77 -35.17
CA VAL A 274 -1.61 -66.86 -34.05
C VAL A 274 -2.81 -65.95 -33.87
N ALA A 275 -3.06 -65.48 -32.66
CA ALA A 275 -4.12 -64.52 -32.37
C ALA A 275 -3.57 -63.09 -32.23
N ALA A 276 -4.39 -62.10 -32.60
CA ALA A 276 -4.14 -60.69 -32.30
C ALA A 276 -3.88 -60.50 -30.78
N PRO A 277 -2.96 -59.62 -30.35
CA PRO A 277 -2.28 -58.56 -31.12
C PRO A 277 -1.06 -59.02 -31.96
N PHE A 278 -0.78 -60.31 -32.06
CA PHE A 278 0.25 -60.84 -32.97
C PHE A 278 -0.37 -61.24 -34.32
N ALA A 279 0.42 -61.20 -35.39
CA ALA A 279 0.00 -61.59 -36.73
C ALA A 279 1.12 -62.33 -37.49
N ILE A 280 0.76 -63.20 -38.43
CA ILE A 280 1.73 -63.82 -39.35
C ILE A 280 1.92 -62.89 -40.55
N ALA A 281 3.15 -62.50 -40.82
CA ALA A 281 3.52 -61.74 -42.00
C ALA A 281 3.63 -62.67 -43.22
N ALA A 282 3.07 -62.26 -44.36
CA ALA A 282 3.16 -63.03 -45.60
C ALA A 282 4.59 -63.10 -46.14
N ALA A 283 5.36 -62.01 -46.03
CA ALA A 283 6.78 -62.00 -46.36
C ALA A 283 7.59 -62.74 -45.27
N GLY A 284 8.45 -63.68 -45.68
CA GLY A 284 9.29 -64.48 -44.78
C GLY A 284 8.64 -65.76 -44.22
N THR A 285 7.35 -65.97 -44.47
CA THR A 285 6.63 -67.20 -44.10
C THR A 285 6.64 -68.19 -45.27
N THR A 286 7.11 -69.42 -45.02
CA THR A 286 7.13 -70.54 -45.97
C THR A 286 6.35 -71.76 -45.48
N CYS A 287 6.02 -71.85 -44.18
CA CYS A 287 5.12 -72.87 -43.66
C CYS A 287 3.66 -72.59 -44.05
N ALA A 288 3.02 -73.51 -44.78
CA ALA A 288 1.61 -73.45 -45.15
C ALA A 288 0.86 -74.73 -44.73
N ALA A 289 -0.47 -74.73 -44.88
CA ALA A 289 -1.26 -75.94 -44.70
C ALA A 289 -0.81 -77.02 -45.72
N ASN A 290 -0.74 -78.27 -45.27
CA ASN A 290 -0.27 -79.44 -46.03
C ASN A 290 1.21 -79.38 -46.48
N THR A 291 2.00 -78.38 -46.05
CA THR A 291 3.46 -78.40 -46.22
C THR A 291 4.00 -79.68 -45.60
N THR A 292 4.73 -80.46 -46.39
CA THR A 292 5.32 -81.74 -45.98
C THR A 292 6.84 -81.61 -46.02
N LEU A 293 7.45 -81.73 -44.84
CA LEU A 293 8.88 -81.64 -44.64
C LEU A 293 9.44 -83.08 -44.57
N ALA A 294 10.33 -83.42 -45.51
CA ALA A 294 11.15 -84.63 -45.39
C ALA A 294 12.09 -84.54 -44.16
N ALA A 295 12.79 -85.62 -43.83
CA ALA A 295 13.79 -85.59 -42.75
C ALA A 295 14.79 -84.43 -42.95
N SER A 296 15.11 -83.70 -41.88
CA SER A 296 15.94 -82.48 -41.85
C SER A 296 15.42 -81.27 -42.62
N GLN A 297 14.28 -81.35 -43.31
CA GLN A 297 13.70 -80.18 -43.98
C GLN A 297 13.00 -79.25 -42.99
N SER A 298 12.99 -77.97 -43.32
CA SER A 298 12.40 -76.92 -42.49
C SER A 298 11.56 -75.93 -43.29
N CYS A 299 10.66 -75.24 -42.60
CA CYS A 299 9.95 -74.07 -43.10
C CYS A 299 9.93 -72.97 -42.03
N THR A 300 9.60 -71.75 -42.43
CA THR A 300 9.63 -70.54 -41.59
C THR A 300 8.25 -69.92 -41.42
N VAL A 301 8.07 -69.21 -40.31
CA VAL A 301 6.95 -68.29 -40.06
C VAL A 301 7.49 -66.97 -39.55
N ALA A 302 7.14 -65.88 -40.21
CA ALA A 302 7.44 -64.53 -39.77
C ALA A 302 6.24 -63.98 -38.98
N VAL A 303 6.47 -63.46 -37.78
CA VAL A 303 5.44 -62.94 -36.85
C VAL A 303 5.70 -61.47 -36.55
N THR A 304 4.66 -60.65 -36.52
CA THR A 304 4.67 -59.25 -36.09
C THR A 304 3.77 -59.04 -34.86
N TYR A 305 3.96 -57.92 -34.17
CA TYR A 305 3.18 -57.48 -33.01
C TYR A 305 2.63 -56.07 -33.25
N THR A 306 1.33 -55.88 -33.06
CA THR A 306 0.64 -54.57 -33.19
C THR A 306 -0.25 -54.35 -31.95
N PRO A 307 0.26 -53.71 -30.88
CA PRO A 307 -0.50 -53.48 -29.66
C PRO A 307 -1.68 -52.53 -29.88
N THR A 308 -2.88 -52.97 -29.50
CA THR A 308 -4.10 -52.14 -29.50
C THR A 308 -4.37 -51.47 -28.14
N ALA A 309 -3.66 -51.87 -27.09
CA ALA A 309 -3.75 -51.33 -25.74
C ALA A 309 -2.35 -51.15 -25.12
N LEU A 310 -2.27 -50.41 -24.01
CA LEU A 310 -1.03 -50.25 -23.24
C LEU A 310 -0.81 -51.44 -22.30
N GLY A 311 0.45 -51.78 -22.05
CA GLY A 311 0.87 -52.88 -21.17
C GLY A 311 1.26 -54.16 -21.91
N GLY A 312 1.64 -55.18 -21.14
CA GLY A 312 2.13 -56.45 -21.66
C GLY A 312 1.07 -57.25 -22.40
N SER A 313 1.46 -57.88 -23.50
CA SER A 313 0.68 -58.84 -24.29
C SER A 313 1.44 -60.16 -24.35
N SER A 314 0.73 -61.27 -24.17
CA SER A 314 1.27 -62.63 -24.33
C SER A 314 0.39 -63.44 -25.28
N GLY A 315 1.00 -64.37 -26.01
CA GLY A 315 0.32 -65.24 -26.97
C GLY A 315 1.16 -66.45 -27.35
N SER A 316 0.66 -67.24 -28.31
CA SER A 316 1.39 -68.38 -28.85
C SER A 316 1.21 -68.52 -30.36
N LEU A 317 2.31 -68.69 -31.09
CA LEU A 317 2.30 -69.20 -32.44
C LEU A 317 2.11 -70.73 -32.37
N THR A 318 1.17 -71.26 -33.13
CA THR A 318 0.79 -72.69 -33.08
C THR A 318 1.01 -73.37 -34.42
N PHE A 319 1.75 -74.48 -34.40
CA PHE A 319 1.91 -75.41 -35.52
C PHE A 319 1.14 -76.69 -35.23
N LYS A 320 0.33 -77.17 -36.18
CA LYS A 320 -0.36 -78.47 -36.07
C LYS A 320 0.13 -79.41 -37.15
N HIS A 321 0.44 -80.65 -36.78
CA HIS A 321 1.14 -81.60 -37.64
C HIS A 321 0.93 -83.05 -37.19
N ASN A 322 1.33 -84.00 -38.02
CA ASN A 322 1.23 -85.45 -37.78
C ASN A 322 2.27 -86.05 -36.78
N ALA A 323 3.18 -85.26 -36.21
CA ALA A 323 4.05 -85.71 -35.12
C ALA A 323 3.28 -86.06 -33.83
N SER A 324 3.95 -86.67 -32.85
CA SER A 324 3.43 -86.79 -31.47
C SER A 324 4.31 -85.97 -30.51
N PRO A 325 3.76 -84.97 -29.78
CA PRO A 325 2.38 -84.49 -29.83
C PRO A 325 2.01 -83.83 -31.18
N ALA A 326 0.73 -83.83 -31.53
CA ALA A 326 0.22 -83.31 -32.81
C ALA A 326 0.23 -81.77 -32.94
N THR A 327 0.88 -81.07 -32.01
CA THR A 327 0.95 -79.61 -31.95
C THR A 327 2.24 -79.18 -31.26
N THR A 328 2.92 -78.20 -31.85
CA THR A 328 4.07 -77.51 -31.26
C THR A 328 3.75 -76.02 -31.20
N THR A 329 4.15 -75.35 -30.11
CA THR A 329 3.89 -73.92 -29.89
C THR A 329 5.17 -73.15 -29.62
N VAL A 330 5.16 -71.86 -29.95
CA VAL A 330 6.20 -70.88 -29.62
C VAL A 330 5.56 -69.76 -28.82
N ALA A 331 6.15 -69.40 -27.68
CA ALA A 331 5.63 -68.32 -26.83
C ALA A 331 5.91 -66.95 -27.45
N LEU A 332 4.96 -66.02 -27.36
CA LEU A 332 5.08 -64.66 -27.89
C LEU A 332 4.86 -63.65 -26.76
N ASN A 333 5.73 -62.67 -26.63
CA ASN A 333 5.56 -61.54 -25.72
C ASN A 333 5.91 -60.19 -26.37
N GLY A 334 5.25 -59.14 -25.91
CA GLY A 334 5.50 -57.75 -26.34
C GLY A 334 4.76 -56.79 -25.42
N THR A 335 5.11 -55.51 -25.42
CA THR A 335 4.48 -54.48 -24.57
C THR A 335 4.01 -53.30 -25.41
N GLY A 336 2.72 -52.97 -25.29
CA GLY A 336 2.17 -51.73 -25.83
C GLY A 336 2.59 -50.53 -25.00
N VAL A 337 3.28 -49.57 -25.60
CA VAL A 337 3.63 -48.30 -24.95
C VAL A 337 2.93 -47.13 -25.61
N ALA A 338 2.71 -46.06 -24.85
CA ALA A 338 2.13 -44.83 -25.38
C ALA A 338 3.11 -44.17 -26.34
N ALA A 339 2.59 -43.46 -27.36
CA ALA A 339 3.42 -42.62 -28.20
C ALA A 339 4.15 -41.57 -27.32
N PRO A 340 5.46 -41.33 -27.53
CA PRO A 340 6.19 -40.34 -26.75
C PRO A 340 5.60 -38.94 -26.94
N MET A 341 5.18 -38.29 -25.84
CA MET A 341 4.59 -36.95 -25.87
C MET A 341 5.10 -36.09 -24.70
N PRO A 342 5.43 -34.81 -24.91
CA PRO A 342 5.73 -33.90 -23.82
C PRO A 342 4.45 -33.52 -23.07
N ALA A 343 4.57 -33.30 -21.76
CA ALA A 343 3.48 -32.83 -20.90
C ALA A 343 3.96 -31.61 -20.13
N VAL A 344 3.23 -30.50 -20.21
CA VAL A 344 3.67 -29.21 -19.67
C VAL A 344 3.01 -28.94 -18.32
N GLN A 345 3.81 -28.53 -17.35
CA GLN A 345 3.36 -27.99 -16.08
C GLN A 345 3.96 -26.60 -15.91
N LEU A 346 3.11 -25.59 -15.66
CA LEU A 346 3.50 -24.20 -15.41
C LEU A 346 3.35 -23.90 -13.91
N THR A 347 4.29 -23.15 -13.32
CA THR A 347 4.24 -22.79 -11.89
C THR A 347 5.02 -21.49 -11.63
N PRO A 348 4.51 -20.54 -10.82
CA PRO A 348 3.22 -20.54 -10.12
C PRO A 348 2.04 -20.13 -11.02
N ASP A 349 0.84 -20.66 -10.74
CA ASP A 349 -0.44 -20.25 -11.34
C ASP A 349 -1.44 -19.81 -10.25
N PRO A 350 -1.95 -18.57 -10.25
CA PRO A 350 -1.59 -17.44 -11.12
C PRO A 350 -0.28 -16.76 -10.72
N VAL A 351 0.40 -16.10 -11.67
CA VAL A 351 1.52 -15.20 -11.40
C VAL A 351 0.99 -13.87 -10.89
N ASN A 352 1.39 -13.47 -9.67
CA ASN A 352 1.01 -12.20 -9.07
C ASN A 352 2.19 -11.23 -8.96
N PHE A 353 2.08 -10.09 -9.63
CA PHE A 353 3.07 -9.00 -9.55
C PHE A 353 2.80 -8.01 -8.40
N GLY A 354 1.66 -8.12 -7.72
CA GLY A 354 1.27 -7.21 -6.64
C GLY A 354 0.96 -5.80 -7.15
N ALA A 355 1.08 -4.82 -6.24
CA ALA A 355 0.93 -3.40 -6.55
C ALA A 355 2.26 -2.81 -7.06
N VAL A 356 2.23 -2.23 -8.25
CA VAL A 356 3.38 -1.59 -8.90
C VAL A 356 3.00 -0.16 -9.27
N THR A 357 3.87 0.80 -8.99
CA THR A 357 3.61 2.19 -9.33
C THR A 357 3.51 2.40 -10.84
N VAL A 358 2.59 3.24 -11.30
CA VAL A 358 2.46 3.61 -12.72
C VAL A 358 3.80 4.12 -13.25
N GLY A 359 4.25 3.58 -14.39
CA GLY A 359 5.57 3.84 -14.98
C GLY A 359 6.73 3.07 -14.34
N GLY A 360 6.52 2.42 -13.21
CA GLY A 360 7.43 1.44 -12.62
C GLY A 360 7.31 0.06 -13.28
N ASN A 361 8.10 -0.91 -12.82
CA ASN A 361 7.98 -2.30 -13.25
C ASN A 361 8.33 -3.30 -12.14
N ALA A 362 7.76 -4.50 -12.21
CA ALA A 362 8.14 -5.65 -11.39
C ALA A 362 8.37 -6.87 -12.28
N GLN A 363 9.22 -7.80 -11.83
CA GLN A 363 9.53 -9.05 -12.53
C GLN A 363 9.14 -10.28 -11.71
N GLN A 364 8.75 -11.34 -12.40
CA GLN A 364 8.46 -12.66 -11.83
C GLN A 364 8.92 -13.75 -12.82
N ASP A 365 9.37 -14.89 -12.30
CA ASP A 365 9.76 -16.04 -13.11
C ASP A 365 8.68 -17.13 -13.07
N VAL A 366 8.38 -17.70 -14.23
CA VAL A 366 7.51 -18.89 -14.39
C VAL A 366 8.38 -20.08 -14.71
N THR A 367 8.28 -21.14 -13.93
CA THR A 367 8.91 -22.43 -14.24
C THR A 367 8.03 -23.20 -15.22
N VAL A 368 8.63 -23.59 -16.35
CA VAL A 368 8.05 -24.52 -17.34
C VAL A 368 8.71 -25.87 -17.12
N ARG A 369 7.92 -26.88 -16.71
CA ARG A 369 8.39 -28.25 -16.49
C ARG A 369 7.83 -29.17 -17.56
N ASN A 370 8.71 -29.96 -18.17
CA ASN A 370 8.29 -31.07 -19.01
C ASN A 370 8.17 -32.34 -18.15
N SER A 371 6.96 -32.70 -17.77
CA SER A 371 6.63 -33.93 -17.05
C SER A 371 6.35 -35.13 -17.96
N GLY A 372 6.43 -34.94 -19.29
CA GLY A 372 6.24 -36.00 -20.29
C GLY A 372 7.49 -36.83 -20.53
N ASN A 373 7.38 -37.76 -21.49
CA ASN A 373 8.43 -38.72 -21.86
C ASN A 373 9.10 -38.41 -23.21
N ALA A 374 8.78 -37.28 -23.84
CA ALA A 374 9.42 -36.77 -25.05
C ALA A 374 9.89 -35.32 -24.88
N PRO A 375 10.83 -34.81 -25.70
CA PRO A 375 11.26 -33.42 -25.64
C PRO A 375 10.14 -32.42 -25.93
N LEU A 376 10.06 -31.38 -25.10
CA LEU A 376 9.12 -30.27 -25.24
C LEU A 376 9.79 -29.15 -26.05
N ASN A 377 9.35 -28.97 -27.29
CA ASN A 377 9.85 -27.97 -28.22
C ASN A 377 8.93 -26.74 -28.16
N LEU A 378 9.43 -25.64 -27.59
CA LEU A 378 8.72 -24.37 -27.51
C LEU A 378 8.81 -23.64 -28.86
N THR A 379 7.67 -23.23 -29.42
CA THR A 379 7.59 -22.51 -30.71
C THR A 379 7.23 -21.03 -30.54
N GLN A 380 6.50 -20.67 -29.48
CA GLN A 380 6.19 -19.28 -29.17
C GLN A 380 5.99 -19.08 -27.66
N ILE A 381 6.40 -17.94 -27.13
CA ILE A 381 6.17 -17.51 -25.74
C ILE A 381 5.71 -16.05 -25.80
N THR A 382 4.46 -15.77 -25.39
CA THR A 382 3.84 -14.44 -25.54
C THR A 382 3.02 -14.06 -24.32
N ALA A 383 3.17 -12.81 -23.88
CA ALA A 383 2.36 -12.18 -22.83
C ALA A 383 1.89 -10.80 -23.34
N PRO A 384 0.58 -10.48 -23.33
CA PRO A 384 0.07 -9.16 -23.73
C PRO A 384 0.46 -8.05 -22.75
N ALA A 385 0.60 -6.81 -23.27
CA ALA A 385 0.74 -5.61 -22.44
C ALA A 385 -0.47 -5.46 -21.50
N PRO A 386 -0.30 -5.04 -20.23
CA PRO A 386 0.90 -4.45 -19.62
C PRO A 386 1.96 -5.45 -19.12
N PHE A 387 1.82 -6.74 -19.44
CA PHE A 387 2.85 -7.75 -19.19
C PHE A 387 3.76 -7.91 -20.43
N SER A 388 4.93 -8.51 -20.23
CA SER A 388 5.88 -8.79 -21.30
C SER A 388 6.81 -9.94 -20.92
N VAL A 389 7.26 -10.70 -21.92
CA VAL A 389 8.36 -11.68 -21.78
C VAL A 389 9.68 -10.92 -21.91
N THR A 390 10.64 -11.21 -21.04
CA THR A 390 11.92 -10.47 -20.97
C THR A 390 13.12 -11.41 -20.91
N ALA A 391 14.29 -10.91 -21.33
CA ALA A 391 15.53 -11.69 -21.30
C ALA A 391 15.93 -12.09 -19.86
N GLY A 392 16.62 -13.23 -19.75
CA GLY A 392 17.13 -13.77 -18.48
C GLY A 392 16.35 -14.96 -17.91
N GLY A 393 15.26 -15.39 -18.54
CA GLY A 393 14.74 -16.75 -18.39
C GLY A 393 15.57 -17.75 -19.19
N SER A 394 15.56 -19.04 -18.79
CA SER A 394 16.27 -20.11 -19.51
C SER A 394 15.46 -20.82 -20.60
N CYS A 395 14.15 -20.58 -20.69
CA CYS A 395 13.34 -21.08 -21.80
C CYS A 395 13.61 -20.28 -23.08
N ALA A 396 14.06 -20.95 -24.14
CA ALA A 396 14.28 -20.37 -25.45
C ALA A 396 13.46 -21.10 -26.52
N VAL A 397 12.80 -20.34 -27.41
CA VAL A 397 12.12 -20.90 -28.60
C VAL A 397 13.14 -21.66 -29.46
N GLY A 398 12.75 -22.85 -29.92
CA GLY A 398 13.64 -23.75 -30.67
C GLY A 398 14.65 -24.55 -29.84
N THR A 399 14.74 -24.33 -28.52
CA THR A 399 15.55 -25.16 -27.62
C THR A 399 14.66 -26.18 -26.90
N PRO A 400 14.84 -27.50 -27.10
CA PRO A 400 14.02 -28.52 -26.45
C PRO A 400 14.24 -28.57 -24.93
N VAL A 401 13.15 -28.61 -24.16
CA VAL A 401 13.19 -29.00 -22.74
C VAL A 401 13.06 -30.51 -22.67
N ALA A 402 14.14 -31.19 -22.26
CA ALA A 402 14.17 -32.65 -22.16
C ALA A 402 13.11 -33.19 -21.18
N ALA A 403 12.73 -34.46 -21.34
CA ALA A 403 11.82 -35.15 -20.43
C ALA A 403 12.30 -35.04 -18.98
N GLY A 404 11.38 -34.77 -18.04
CA GLY A 404 11.65 -34.54 -16.63
C GLY A 404 12.31 -33.20 -16.28
N SER A 405 12.78 -32.43 -17.27
CA SER A 405 13.55 -31.18 -17.06
C SER A 405 12.68 -29.92 -16.95
N THR A 406 13.31 -28.81 -16.53
CA THR A 406 12.66 -27.50 -16.34
C THR A 406 13.44 -26.37 -17.01
N CYS A 407 12.74 -25.34 -17.47
CA CYS A 407 13.31 -24.03 -17.81
C CYS A 407 12.47 -22.91 -17.18
N THR A 408 12.93 -21.65 -17.23
CA THR A 408 12.19 -20.48 -16.72
C THR A 408 11.85 -19.46 -17.80
N VAL A 409 10.66 -18.87 -17.72
CA VAL A 409 10.23 -17.70 -18.50
C VAL A 409 10.22 -16.50 -17.56
N ARG A 410 11.05 -15.48 -17.82
CA ARG A 410 11.05 -14.23 -17.03
C ARG A 410 10.05 -13.24 -17.59
N LEU A 411 9.09 -12.85 -16.76
CA LEU A 411 8.06 -11.89 -17.10
C LEU A 411 8.31 -10.54 -16.43
N ARG A 412 7.80 -9.47 -17.03
CA ARG A 412 7.75 -8.12 -16.46
C ARG A 412 6.34 -7.55 -16.59
N PHE A 413 5.83 -6.95 -15.51
CA PHE A 413 4.63 -6.12 -15.48
C PHE A 413 5.02 -4.64 -15.41
N THR A 414 4.50 -3.82 -16.33
CA THR A 414 4.77 -2.38 -16.44
C THR A 414 3.45 -1.62 -16.61
N PRO A 415 2.75 -1.23 -15.52
CA PRO A 415 1.46 -0.55 -15.61
C PRO A 415 1.59 0.88 -16.16
N ALA A 416 0.82 1.20 -17.20
CA ALA A 416 0.71 2.54 -17.78
C ALA A 416 -0.37 3.42 -17.12
N SER A 417 -1.27 2.82 -16.33
CA SER A 417 -2.35 3.49 -15.61
C SER A 417 -2.64 2.75 -14.30
N ALA A 418 -3.33 3.41 -13.37
CA ALA A 418 -3.77 2.78 -12.13
C ALA A 418 -5.02 1.91 -12.37
N GLY A 419 -5.07 0.75 -11.74
CA GLY A 419 -6.12 -0.26 -11.93
C GLY A 419 -5.58 -1.68 -11.88
N ASN A 420 -6.47 -2.67 -11.87
CA ASN A 420 -6.08 -4.09 -11.97
C ASN A 420 -5.85 -4.46 -13.44
N ALA A 421 -4.78 -5.22 -13.71
CA ALA A 421 -4.50 -5.84 -14.99
C ALA A 421 -4.54 -7.36 -14.85
N GLN A 422 -5.19 -8.04 -15.78
CA GLN A 422 -5.27 -9.49 -15.87
C GLN A 422 -5.13 -9.92 -17.32
N GLU A 423 -4.20 -10.83 -17.61
CA GLU A 423 -3.90 -11.34 -18.95
C GLU A 423 -3.47 -12.81 -18.85
N LEU A 424 -3.23 -13.46 -20.00
CA LEU A 424 -2.68 -14.81 -20.07
C LEU A 424 -1.25 -14.81 -20.65
N LEU A 425 -0.33 -15.49 -19.97
CA LEU A 425 0.87 -16.01 -20.64
C LEU A 425 0.44 -17.18 -21.51
N ARG A 426 0.83 -17.17 -22.78
CA ARG A 426 0.59 -18.25 -23.74
C ARG A 426 1.92 -18.81 -24.23
N ILE A 427 2.11 -20.12 -24.06
CA ILE A 427 3.28 -20.86 -24.52
C ILE A 427 2.80 -21.88 -25.55
N THR A 428 3.25 -21.76 -26.80
CA THR A 428 2.94 -22.71 -27.87
C THR A 428 4.08 -23.73 -27.98
N HIS A 429 3.74 -25.01 -28.15
CA HIS A 429 4.69 -26.13 -28.14
C HIS A 429 4.17 -27.37 -28.88
N ASN A 430 5.04 -28.37 -29.09
CA ASN A 430 4.74 -29.67 -29.74
C ASN A 430 3.94 -30.67 -28.87
N GLY A 431 3.18 -30.20 -27.87
CA GLY A 431 2.35 -31.06 -27.03
C GLY A 431 0.91 -31.18 -27.55
N THR A 432 0.08 -31.97 -26.87
CA THR A 432 -1.38 -31.97 -27.10
C THR A 432 -2.09 -31.72 -25.76
N PRO A 433 -2.83 -30.61 -25.58
CA PRO A 433 -2.96 -29.48 -26.50
C PRO A 433 -1.61 -28.78 -26.76
N ASN A 434 -1.52 -28.07 -27.89
CA ASN A 434 -0.29 -27.42 -28.37
C ASN A 434 -0.05 -26.02 -27.80
N VAL A 435 -0.90 -25.57 -26.88
CA VAL A 435 -0.76 -24.31 -26.15
C VAL A 435 -0.99 -24.59 -24.66
N SER A 436 -0.07 -24.12 -23.83
CA SER A 436 -0.22 -24.04 -22.38
C SER A 436 -0.43 -22.58 -21.98
N GLU A 437 -1.38 -22.34 -21.07
CA GLU A 437 -1.78 -21.00 -20.65
C GLU A 437 -1.73 -20.85 -19.14
N LEU A 438 -1.53 -19.62 -18.69
CA LEU A 438 -1.25 -19.27 -17.30
C LEU A 438 -1.77 -17.86 -17.00
N SER A 439 -2.49 -17.68 -15.89
CA SER A 439 -3.02 -16.37 -15.51
C SER A 439 -1.92 -15.44 -14.95
N LEU A 440 -1.86 -14.23 -15.49
CA LEU A 440 -1.03 -13.12 -15.02
C LEU A 440 -1.94 -12.07 -14.38
N ARG A 441 -1.55 -11.57 -13.20
CA ARG A 441 -2.26 -10.47 -12.54
C ARG A 441 -1.32 -9.50 -11.84
N GLY A 442 -1.66 -8.22 -11.89
CA GLY A 442 -0.96 -7.14 -11.20
C GLY A 442 -1.87 -5.92 -11.03
N GLN A 443 -1.49 -5.00 -10.16
CA GLN A 443 -2.21 -3.75 -9.95
C GLN A 443 -1.29 -2.57 -10.24
N GLY A 444 -1.66 -1.73 -11.19
CA GLY A 444 -1.11 -0.38 -11.29
C GLY A 444 -1.63 0.46 -10.14
N VAL A 445 -0.75 1.07 -9.37
CA VAL A 445 -1.11 2.08 -8.35
C VAL A 445 -0.49 3.42 -8.72
N ASN A 446 -1.20 4.51 -8.49
CA ASN A 446 -0.59 5.82 -8.65
C ASN A 446 0.60 5.97 -7.69
N ALA A 447 1.66 6.66 -8.10
CA ALA A 447 2.72 7.05 -7.17
C ALA A 447 2.10 7.82 -6.00
N ALA A 448 2.54 7.52 -4.78
CA ALA A 448 2.04 8.20 -3.59
C ALA A 448 2.29 9.70 -3.71
N ALA A 449 1.23 10.50 -3.64
CA ALA A 449 1.27 11.95 -3.78
C ALA A 449 0.86 12.64 -2.47
N PRO A 450 1.48 13.77 -2.11
CA PRO A 450 1.01 14.62 -1.02
C PRO A 450 -0.25 15.39 -1.44
N ASN A 451 -1.13 15.70 -0.48
CA ASN A 451 -2.36 16.46 -0.71
C ASN A 451 -2.49 17.54 0.38
N ALA A 452 -2.33 18.79 -0.01
CA ALA A 452 -2.36 19.95 0.86
C ALA A 452 -3.80 20.42 1.09
N GLN A 453 -4.26 20.40 2.35
CA GLN A 453 -5.56 20.98 2.72
C GLN A 453 -5.40 22.04 3.81
N LEU A 454 -5.93 23.23 3.55
CA LEU A 454 -6.02 24.34 4.51
C LEU A 454 -7.28 24.23 5.36
N SER A 455 -7.21 24.63 6.63
CA SER A 455 -8.37 24.70 7.54
C SER A 455 -9.38 25.80 7.20
N THR A 456 -8.97 26.80 6.41
CA THR A 456 -9.81 27.90 5.93
C THR A 456 -9.23 28.49 4.65
N SER A 457 -10.08 29.06 3.79
CA SER A 457 -9.68 29.84 2.61
C SER A 457 -9.54 31.34 2.90
N ALA A 458 -10.00 31.82 4.06
CA ALA A 458 -9.90 33.22 4.45
C ALA A 458 -9.74 33.44 5.97
N LEU A 459 -9.04 34.51 6.33
CA LEU A 459 -9.01 35.09 7.68
C LEU A 459 -9.56 36.51 7.64
N ASN A 460 -10.46 36.82 8.57
CA ASN A 460 -11.07 38.14 8.72
C ASN A 460 -10.70 38.71 10.09
N PHE A 461 -9.87 39.73 10.10
CA PHE A 461 -9.55 40.51 11.28
C PHE A 461 -10.57 41.65 11.41
N SER A 462 -11.07 41.87 12.63
CA SER A 462 -12.03 42.92 12.94
C SER A 462 -11.42 44.33 12.80
N GLY A 463 -12.16 45.36 13.21
CA GLY A 463 -11.60 46.69 13.39
C GLY A 463 -10.46 46.68 14.42
N ILE A 464 -9.24 46.99 13.98
CA ILE A 464 -8.06 47.10 14.85
C ILE A 464 -7.57 48.55 14.82
N ALA A 465 -7.37 49.14 16.00
CA ALA A 465 -6.85 50.50 16.13
C ALA A 465 -5.44 50.62 15.51
N LEU A 466 -5.12 51.78 14.91
CA LEU A 466 -3.81 52.00 14.29
C LEU A 466 -2.65 51.66 15.24
N ASN A 467 -1.61 51.06 14.68
CA ASN A 467 -0.39 50.60 15.35
C ASN A 467 -0.59 49.52 16.43
N SER A 468 -1.83 49.09 16.70
CA SER A 468 -2.15 47.95 17.55
C SER A 468 -2.12 46.64 16.75
N THR A 469 -1.81 45.53 17.41
CA THR A 469 -1.78 44.20 16.79
C THR A 469 -3.04 43.42 17.19
N SER A 470 -3.68 42.74 16.24
CA SER A 470 -4.81 41.85 16.52
C SER A 470 -4.39 40.64 17.38
N PRO A 471 -5.35 39.95 18.02
CA PRO A 471 -5.16 38.53 18.36
C PRO A 471 -4.75 37.73 17.11
N ALA A 472 -3.93 36.70 17.31
CA ALA A 472 -3.51 35.83 16.22
C ALA A 472 -4.64 34.87 15.80
N GLN A 473 -4.83 34.70 14.49
CA GLN A 473 -5.70 33.68 13.92
C GLN A 473 -4.84 32.58 13.29
N THR A 474 -5.23 31.32 13.49
CA THR A 474 -4.46 30.14 13.06
C THR A 474 -5.01 29.55 11.77
N VAL A 475 -4.13 29.33 10.80
CA VAL A 475 -4.35 28.45 9.66
C VAL A 475 -3.63 27.13 9.92
N THR A 476 -4.32 26.02 9.75
CA THR A 476 -3.70 24.68 9.77
C THR A 476 -3.57 24.17 8.34
N LEU A 477 -2.39 23.67 7.97
CA LEU A 477 -2.12 22.98 6.73
C LEU A 477 -1.92 21.49 7.04
N THR A 478 -2.83 20.64 6.56
CA THR A 478 -2.82 19.19 6.76
C THR A 478 -2.41 18.47 5.48
N ASN A 479 -1.61 17.41 5.61
CA ASN A 479 -1.31 16.49 4.52
C ASN A 479 -2.29 15.31 4.51
N ASN A 480 -3.31 15.40 3.66
CA ASN A 480 -4.30 14.32 3.45
C ASN A 480 -3.87 13.36 2.32
N GLY A 481 -2.60 13.38 1.93
CA GLY A 481 -2.03 12.54 0.86
C GLY A 481 -1.31 11.31 1.42
N ALA A 482 -0.78 10.49 0.51
CA ALA A 482 -0.06 9.25 0.84
C ALA A 482 1.48 9.39 0.84
N ALA A 483 2.01 10.56 0.45
CA ALA A 483 3.44 10.87 0.50
C ALA A 483 3.70 12.17 1.30
N PRO A 484 4.95 12.42 1.76
CA PRO A 484 5.29 13.63 2.51
C PRO A 484 5.02 14.93 1.74
N LEU A 485 4.29 15.84 2.38
CA LEU A 485 4.05 17.19 1.90
C LEU A 485 5.21 18.08 2.35
N ARG A 486 6.11 18.39 1.43
CA ARG A 486 7.30 19.20 1.68
C ARG A 486 7.01 20.67 1.45
N LEU A 487 7.31 21.52 2.42
CA LEU A 487 7.28 22.98 2.29
C LEU A 487 8.58 23.47 1.66
N SER A 488 8.52 24.10 0.49
CA SER A 488 9.72 24.58 -0.23
C SER A 488 10.27 25.90 0.31
N ALA A 489 9.46 26.65 1.05
CA ALA A 489 9.83 27.88 1.73
C ALA A 489 9.03 28.03 3.04
N ALA A 490 9.41 28.96 3.90
CA ALA A 490 8.58 29.35 5.02
C ALA A 490 7.29 30.02 4.51
N PRO A 491 6.16 29.89 5.22
CA PRO A 491 4.96 30.67 4.92
C PRO A 491 5.27 32.17 4.82
N ALA A 492 4.64 32.86 3.86
CA ALA A 492 4.92 34.27 3.58
C ALA A 492 3.65 35.12 3.59
N VAL A 493 3.77 36.34 4.11
CA VAL A 493 2.70 37.35 4.15
C VAL A 493 3.31 38.75 4.06
N ALA A 494 2.59 39.69 3.46
CA ALA A 494 2.99 41.09 3.38
C ALA A 494 2.29 41.96 4.44
N ALA A 495 2.98 43.00 4.90
CA ALA A 495 2.39 44.05 5.74
C ALA A 495 1.15 44.66 5.05
N PRO A 496 0.09 45.03 5.80
CA PRO A 496 -0.02 45.13 7.26
C PRO A 496 -0.31 43.82 8.01
N PHE A 497 -0.31 42.67 7.33
CA PHE A 497 -0.40 41.36 8.00
C PHE A 497 1.00 40.82 8.33
N GLN A 498 1.11 40.01 9.37
CA GLN A 498 2.39 39.47 9.86
C GLN A 498 2.20 38.04 10.37
N ILE A 499 3.22 37.19 10.22
CA ILE A 499 3.25 35.87 10.87
C ILE A 499 3.79 36.07 12.29
N ALA A 500 2.98 35.69 13.29
CA ALA A 500 3.30 35.80 14.71
C ALA A 500 3.75 34.46 15.33
N GLY A 501 3.84 33.39 14.53
CA GLY A 501 4.28 32.07 14.96
C GLY A 501 3.60 30.95 14.19
N GLY A 502 3.63 29.74 14.75
CA GLY A 502 3.13 28.51 14.12
C GLY A 502 4.20 27.42 14.12
N THR A 503 3.89 26.27 13.52
CA THR A 503 4.82 25.13 13.38
C THR A 503 5.29 24.89 11.94
N CYS A 504 4.68 25.52 10.93
CA CYS A 504 5.13 25.39 9.55
C CYS A 504 6.45 26.16 9.31
N THR A 505 7.52 25.47 8.95
CA THR A 505 8.84 26.06 8.66
C THR A 505 9.34 25.74 7.24
N ALA A 506 10.35 26.47 6.77
CA ALA A 506 10.99 26.17 5.49
C ALA A 506 11.63 24.77 5.49
N ASN A 507 11.55 24.05 4.37
CA ASN A 507 12.06 22.69 4.20
C ASN A 507 11.45 21.62 5.12
N MET A 508 10.31 21.91 5.76
CA MET A 508 9.58 20.95 6.59
C MET A 508 8.91 19.87 5.73
N ASP A 509 9.09 18.60 6.09
CA ASP A 509 8.33 17.47 5.52
C ASP A 509 7.18 17.10 6.48
N ILE A 510 5.94 17.24 6.02
CA ILE A 510 4.73 16.90 6.78
C ILE A 510 4.28 15.49 6.34
N ALA A 511 4.43 14.51 7.24
CA ALA A 511 4.03 13.13 6.97
C ALA A 511 2.52 12.99 6.67
N PRO A 512 2.09 11.95 5.93
CA PRO A 512 0.67 11.60 5.76
C PRO A 512 -0.13 11.64 7.07
N GLY A 513 -1.28 12.32 7.07
CA GLY A 513 -2.15 12.49 8.23
C GLY A 513 -1.72 13.58 9.23
N ASN A 514 -0.50 14.09 9.15
CA ASN A 514 -0.01 15.16 10.02
C ASN A 514 -0.33 16.56 9.46
N SER A 515 -0.18 17.57 10.31
CA SER A 515 -0.39 18.98 9.95
C SER A 515 0.65 19.90 10.59
N CYS A 516 0.73 21.13 10.07
CA CYS A 516 1.45 22.25 10.69
C CYS A 516 0.54 23.48 10.75
N THR A 517 0.90 24.46 11.58
CA THR A 517 0.12 25.69 11.79
C THR A 517 0.88 26.95 11.37
N VAL A 518 0.13 27.99 10.97
CA VAL A 518 0.62 29.36 10.74
C VAL A 518 -0.29 30.31 11.51
N ASN A 519 0.28 31.10 12.42
CA ASN A 519 -0.44 32.10 13.19
C ASN A 519 -0.24 33.47 12.56
N VAL A 520 -1.32 34.09 12.07
CA VAL A 520 -1.29 35.39 11.39
C VAL A 520 -1.94 36.46 12.28
N VAL A 521 -1.33 37.64 12.34
CA VAL A 521 -1.87 38.85 12.98
C VAL A 521 -2.00 39.98 11.96
N PHE A 522 -2.84 40.97 12.29
CA PHE A 522 -3.04 42.19 11.52
C PHE A 522 -2.61 43.40 12.37
N LYS A 523 -1.75 44.26 11.81
CA LYS A 523 -1.24 45.49 12.44
C LYS A 523 -1.36 46.69 11.48
N PRO A 524 -2.52 47.37 11.43
CA PRO A 524 -2.75 48.47 10.50
C PRO A 524 -1.97 49.74 10.85
N THR A 525 -1.44 50.41 9.83
CA THR A 525 -0.81 51.74 9.93
C THR A 525 -1.64 52.87 9.31
N ALA A 526 -2.72 52.52 8.59
CA ALA A 526 -3.66 53.46 7.95
C ALA A 526 -5.11 53.05 8.25
N VAL A 527 -6.03 54.02 8.22
CA VAL A 527 -7.47 53.79 8.42
C VAL A 527 -8.10 53.26 7.12
N GLY A 528 -9.00 52.29 7.24
CA GLY A 528 -9.71 51.68 6.12
C GLY A 528 -9.41 50.19 5.94
N PRO A 529 -9.99 49.55 4.90
CA PRO A 529 -9.80 48.13 4.64
C PRO A 529 -8.40 47.83 4.09
N ALA A 530 -7.80 46.75 4.57
CA ALA A 530 -6.59 46.15 4.04
C ALA A 530 -6.90 44.71 3.58
N ASN A 531 -6.44 44.36 2.38
CA ASN A 531 -6.53 43.01 1.84
C ASN A 531 -5.12 42.48 1.56
N GLY A 532 -4.91 41.18 1.71
CA GLY A 532 -3.65 40.51 1.41
C GLY A 532 -3.83 39.01 1.27
N SER A 533 -2.73 38.28 1.20
CA SER A 533 -2.74 36.81 1.19
C SER A 533 -1.60 36.24 2.03
N LEU A 534 -1.88 35.14 2.73
CA LEU A 534 -0.88 34.21 3.22
C LEU A 534 -0.61 33.20 2.11
N THR A 535 0.66 32.96 1.78
CA THR A 535 1.09 31.95 0.80
C THR A 535 1.94 30.87 1.46
N ILE A 536 1.71 29.61 1.09
CA ILE A 536 2.46 28.45 1.61
C ILE A 536 2.86 27.57 0.43
N ALA A 537 4.14 27.61 0.06
CA ALA A 537 4.68 26.87 -1.08
C ALA A 537 5.06 25.44 -0.68
N HIS A 538 4.61 24.46 -1.46
CA HIS A 538 4.81 23.04 -1.20
C HIS A 538 4.99 22.19 -2.48
N ASN A 539 5.25 20.88 -2.33
CA ASN A 539 5.42 19.92 -3.43
C ASN A 539 4.10 19.28 -3.95
N ALA A 540 2.98 19.40 -3.25
CA ALA A 540 1.68 18.90 -3.74
C ALA A 540 1.13 19.72 -4.92
N ALA A 541 0.26 19.08 -5.72
CA ALA A 541 -0.53 19.77 -6.74
C ALA A 541 -1.35 20.92 -6.13
N GLY A 542 -1.54 22.01 -6.89
CA GLY A 542 -2.19 23.24 -6.40
C GLY A 542 -1.28 24.14 -5.56
N SER A 543 0.03 23.87 -5.49
CA SER A 543 1.02 24.76 -4.87
C SER A 543 1.16 26.09 -5.64
N PRO A 544 1.33 27.24 -4.96
CA PRO A 544 1.27 27.42 -3.50
C PRO A 544 -0.17 27.46 -2.98
N SER A 545 -0.40 26.88 -1.81
CA SER A 545 -1.64 27.09 -1.04
C SER A 545 -1.77 28.56 -0.64
N THR A 546 -2.97 29.14 -0.77
CA THR A 546 -3.23 30.55 -0.45
C THR A 546 -4.46 30.75 0.45
N VAL A 547 -4.35 31.69 1.40
CA VAL A 547 -5.46 32.12 2.27
C VAL A 547 -5.65 33.62 2.11
N THR A 548 -6.88 34.05 1.83
CA THR A 548 -7.22 35.48 1.70
C THR A 548 -7.24 36.14 3.08
N LEU A 549 -6.55 37.26 3.24
CA LEU A 549 -6.52 38.02 4.48
C LEU A 549 -7.28 39.34 4.30
N ARG A 550 -8.19 39.64 5.22
CA ARG A 550 -8.94 40.91 5.27
C ARG A 550 -8.87 41.50 6.65
N GLY A 551 -8.65 42.81 6.76
CA GLY A 551 -8.65 43.54 8.03
C GLY A 551 -9.11 44.97 7.84
N VAL A 552 -9.51 45.65 8.91
CA VAL A 552 -9.88 47.07 8.86
C VAL A 552 -9.09 47.86 9.90
N GLY A 553 -8.25 48.78 9.43
CA GLY A 553 -7.62 49.77 10.30
C GLY A 553 -8.64 50.79 10.76
N GLN A 554 -8.75 50.96 12.07
CA GLN A 554 -9.60 51.99 12.68
C GLN A 554 -8.75 53.07 13.31
N ALA A 555 -9.23 54.32 13.27
CA ALA A 555 -8.65 55.39 14.06
C ALA A 555 -8.69 55.01 15.56
N ALA A 556 -7.67 55.41 16.32
CA ALA A 556 -7.70 55.24 17.77
C ALA A 556 -8.91 56.02 18.36
N PRO A 557 -9.63 55.47 19.35
CA PRO A 557 -10.75 56.17 19.97
C PRO A 557 -10.31 57.50 20.58
N ALA A 558 -10.89 58.61 20.12
CA ALA A 558 -10.54 59.96 20.55
C ALA A 558 -11.78 60.67 21.12
N PRO A 559 -11.65 61.45 22.21
CA PRO A 559 -12.74 62.27 22.72
C PRO A 559 -13.00 63.50 21.83
N ASN A 560 -14.25 63.96 21.80
CA ASN A 560 -14.68 65.15 21.07
C ASN A 560 -15.52 66.01 22.01
N VAL A 561 -15.08 67.23 22.28
CA VAL A 561 -15.63 68.05 23.38
C VAL A 561 -16.65 69.04 22.84
N GLN A 562 -17.86 69.01 23.40
CA GLN A 562 -18.88 70.04 23.18
C GLN A 562 -19.21 70.74 24.50
N LEU A 563 -19.20 72.07 24.48
CA LEU A 563 -19.71 72.92 25.56
C LEU A 563 -21.09 73.46 25.21
N SER A 564 -22.00 73.50 26.19
CA SER A 564 -23.31 74.13 26.05
C SER A 564 -23.72 74.84 27.35
N PRO A 565 -24.00 76.15 27.33
CA PRO A 565 -23.82 77.09 26.22
C PRO A 565 -22.33 77.48 26.03
N ALA A 566 -21.99 78.03 24.85
CA ALA A 566 -20.63 78.52 24.55
C ALA A 566 -20.33 79.92 25.13
N THR A 567 -21.37 80.65 25.55
CA THR A 567 -21.28 81.90 26.32
C THR A 567 -22.30 81.83 27.46
N LEU A 568 -21.97 82.38 28.62
CA LEU A 568 -22.83 82.35 29.80
C LEU A 568 -22.98 83.76 30.38
N ASP A 569 -24.17 84.31 30.22
CA ASP A 569 -24.56 85.57 30.88
C ASP A 569 -25.25 85.24 32.20
N LEU A 570 -24.67 85.69 33.31
CA LEU A 570 -25.18 85.49 34.68
C LEU A 570 -26.24 86.53 35.05
N GLY A 571 -26.38 87.60 34.26
CA GLY A 571 -27.33 88.70 34.48
C GLY A 571 -26.84 89.70 35.53
N ASN A 572 -27.82 90.34 36.18
CA ASN A 572 -27.57 91.40 37.16
C ASN A 572 -27.36 90.81 38.56
N ALA A 573 -26.40 91.35 39.32
CA ALA A 573 -26.26 91.08 40.74
C ALA A 573 -25.89 92.37 41.49
N THR A 574 -26.44 92.56 42.68
CA THR A 574 -26.09 93.71 43.54
C THR A 574 -24.64 93.60 44.00
N VAL A 575 -23.89 94.70 44.02
CA VAL A 575 -22.52 94.74 44.53
C VAL A 575 -22.45 94.14 45.94
N GLY A 576 -21.56 93.17 46.15
CA GLY A 576 -21.41 92.44 47.41
C GLY A 576 -22.29 91.18 47.54
N ALA A 577 -23.22 90.92 46.62
CA ALA A 577 -24.05 89.71 46.58
C ALA A 577 -23.70 88.80 45.40
N SER A 578 -23.98 87.51 45.52
CA SER A 578 -23.83 86.54 44.42
C SER A 578 -25.11 86.42 43.60
N SER A 579 -24.98 86.25 42.28
CA SER A 579 -26.07 85.85 41.39
C SER A 579 -26.58 84.43 41.72
N ALA A 580 -27.75 84.07 41.17
CA ALA A 580 -28.10 82.67 41.01
C ALA A 580 -27.04 81.95 40.15
N ALA A 581 -26.79 80.68 40.44
CA ALA A 581 -25.87 79.86 39.65
C ALA A 581 -26.47 79.51 38.28
N LYS A 582 -25.65 79.51 37.24
CA LYS A 582 -26.01 78.98 35.91
C LYS A 582 -25.01 77.91 35.48
N THR A 583 -25.49 76.93 34.73
CA THR A 583 -24.74 75.72 34.40
C THR A 583 -24.19 75.74 32.98
N VAL A 584 -22.96 75.29 32.83
CA VAL A 584 -22.34 74.86 31.56
C VAL A 584 -22.23 73.34 31.58
N THR A 585 -22.71 72.68 30.53
CA THR A 585 -22.53 71.25 30.32
C THR A 585 -21.37 71.00 29.36
N LEU A 586 -20.45 70.11 29.73
CA LEU A 586 -19.37 69.60 28.89
C LEU A 586 -19.67 68.14 28.54
N THR A 587 -19.89 67.85 27.26
CA THR A 587 -20.25 66.53 26.73
C THR A 587 -19.11 65.96 25.89
N ASN A 588 -18.86 64.65 26.05
CA ASN A 588 -17.94 63.91 25.19
C ASN A 588 -18.71 63.23 24.04
N ASN A 589 -18.75 63.87 22.87
CA ASN A 589 -19.31 63.32 21.64
C ASN A 589 -18.32 62.42 20.87
N GLY A 590 -17.18 62.06 21.48
CA GLY A 590 -16.13 61.26 20.86
C GLY A 590 -16.32 59.77 21.08
N THR A 591 -15.41 58.97 20.51
CA THR A 591 -15.37 57.52 20.70
C THR A 591 -14.39 57.11 21.79
N GLY A 592 -13.46 57.99 22.17
CA GLY A 592 -12.50 57.79 23.26
C GLY A 592 -12.91 58.49 24.57
N PRO A 593 -12.36 58.05 25.72
CA PRO A 593 -12.59 58.69 27.02
C PRO A 593 -12.02 60.13 27.08
N LEU A 594 -12.81 61.05 27.60
CA LEU A 594 -12.44 62.45 27.84
C LEU A 594 -12.04 62.62 29.31
N THR A 595 -10.75 62.82 29.58
CA THR A 595 -10.22 63.03 30.93
C THR A 595 -9.89 64.51 31.16
N LEU A 596 -10.35 65.08 32.27
CA LEU A 596 -9.98 66.45 32.67
C LEU A 596 -8.64 66.46 33.40
N SER A 597 -7.67 67.23 32.92
CA SER A 597 -6.30 67.27 33.48
C SER A 597 -6.16 68.20 34.69
N ALA A 598 -7.13 69.10 34.90
CA ALA A 598 -7.21 69.99 36.05
C ALA A 598 -8.69 70.25 36.40
N ALA A 599 -8.92 70.85 37.57
CA ALA A 599 -10.25 71.37 37.90
C ALA A 599 -10.58 72.56 36.98
N PRO A 600 -11.86 72.76 36.61
CA PRO A 600 -12.28 73.97 35.90
C PRO A 600 -11.88 75.25 36.65
N ALA A 601 -11.56 76.31 35.92
CA ALA A 601 -11.14 77.59 36.48
C ALA A 601 -11.91 78.76 35.86
N VAL A 602 -12.18 79.81 36.63
CA VAL A 602 -12.87 81.03 36.18
C VAL A 602 -12.03 82.28 36.43
N THR A 603 -12.22 83.31 35.61
CA THR A 603 -11.52 84.61 35.73
C THR A 603 -12.51 85.76 35.93
N GLY A 604 -12.05 86.83 36.58
CA GLY A 604 -12.88 88.00 36.91
C GLY A 604 -13.74 87.78 38.18
N PRO A 605 -14.81 88.57 38.38
CA PRO A 605 -15.71 88.45 39.54
C PRO A 605 -16.70 87.27 39.42
N PHE A 606 -16.20 86.11 39.03
CA PHE A 606 -16.97 84.87 38.87
C PHE A 606 -16.38 83.79 39.77
N GLU A 607 -17.22 82.93 40.35
CA GLU A 607 -16.81 81.80 41.19
C GLU A 607 -17.48 80.52 40.67
N ILE A 608 -16.82 79.37 40.85
CA ILE A 608 -17.44 78.05 40.57
C ILE A 608 -18.27 77.66 41.80
N ALA A 609 -19.56 77.42 41.59
CA ALA A 609 -20.47 77.05 42.65
C ALA A 609 -20.37 75.56 43.00
N ALA A 610 -20.82 75.24 44.22
CA ALA A 610 -20.99 73.87 44.69
C ALA A 610 -21.92 73.05 43.76
N ALA A 611 -21.85 71.72 43.88
CA ALA A 611 -22.53 70.76 43.01
C ALA A 611 -22.14 70.80 41.51
N SER A 612 -21.02 71.44 41.17
CA SER A 612 -20.33 71.20 39.89
C SER A 612 -19.79 69.76 39.86
N THR A 613 -20.00 69.03 38.76
CA THR A 613 -19.59 67.63 38.61
C THR A 613 -18.33 67.44 37.77
N CYS A 614 -17.94 68.43 36.95
CA CYS A 614 -16.64 68.44 36.30
C CYS A 614 -15.53 68.73 37.33
N THR A 615 -14.71 67.74 37.65
CA THR A 615 -13.60 67.83 38.63
C THR A 615 -12.27 67.35 38.03
N ALA A 616 -11.16 67.69 38.68
CA ALA A 616 -9.84 67.23 38.24
C ALA A 616 -9.76 65.70 38.20
N GLY A 617 -9.25 65.13 37.10
CA GLY A 617 -9.12 63.68 36.92
C GLY A 617 -10.41 62.95 36.58
N VAL A 618 -11.56 63.62 36.48
CA VAL A 618 -12.81 62.95 36.07
C VAL A 618 -12.67 62.39 34.66
N ASN A 619 -13.18 61.17 34.46
CA ASN A 619 -13.12 60.46 33.19
C ASN A 619 -14.54 60.31 32.62
N ILE A 620 -14.79 60.96 31.49
CA ILE A 620 -16.11 61.08 30.87
C ILE A 620 -16.14 60.15 29.65
N ALA A 621 -16.88 59.05 29.79
CA ALA A 621 -17.08 58.08 28.72
C ALA A 621 -17.72 58.72 27.47
N PRO A 622 -17.58 58.12 26.28
CA PRO A 622 -18.37 58.46 25.09
C PRO A 622 -19.85 58.66 25.39
N SER A 623 -20.44 59.70 24.81
CA SER A 623 -21.83 60.15 24.99
C SER A 623 -22.23 60.63 26.40
N ASN A 624 -21.34 60.58 27.40
CA ASN A 624 -21.59 61.14 28.73
C ASN A 624 -21.16 62.62 28.82
N SER A 625 -21.60 63.28 29.89
CA SER A 625 -21.28 64.68 30.18
C SER A 625 -20.99 64.92 31.67
N CYS A 626 -20.41 66.09 31.97
CA CYS A 626 -20.35 66.68 33.30
C CYS A 626 -20.80 68.15 33.24
N THR A 627 -21.00 68.76 34.39
CA THR A 627 -21.51 70.13 34.55
C THR A 627 -20.58 71.00 35.39
N VAL A 628 -20.48 72.28 35.03
CA VAL A 628 -19.87 73.35 35.84
C VAL A 628 -20.94 74.38 36.15
N ASN A 629 -21.18 74.63 37.43
CA ASN A 629 -22.06 75.70 37.89
C ASN A 629 -21.22 76.94 38.18
N VAL A 630 -21.60 78.09 37.61
CA VAL A 630 -20.89 79.37 37.77
C VAL A 630 -21.83 80.39 38.42
N VAL A 631 -21.29 81.23 39.30
CA VAL A 631 -21.96 82.41 39.87
C VAL A 631 -21.16 83.68 39.57
N PHE A 632 -21.84 84.82 39.54
CA PHE A 632 -21.24 86.15 39.40
C PHE A 632 -21.38 86.93 40.70
N LYS A 633 -20.29 87.55 41.16
CA LYS A 633 -20.15 88.19 42.48
C LYS A 633 -19.46 89.55 42.36
N PRO A 634 -20.18 90.58 41.88
CA PRO A 634 -19.59 91.89 41.60
C PRO A 634 -19.10 92.60 42.86
N THR A 635 -17.89 93.15 42.77
CA THR A 635 -17.31 94.07 43.76
C THR A 635 -17.47 95.54 43.39
N ALA A 636 -17.93 95.84 42.18
CA ALA A 636 -18.20 97.18 41.67
C ALA A 636 -19.42 97.17 40.72
N ALA A 637 -20.06 98.32 40.54
CA ALA A 637 -21.17 98.47 39.61
C ALA A 637 -20.67 98.60 38.16
N GLY A 638 -21.46 98.13 37.20
CA GLY A 638 -21.13 98.09 35.77
C GLY A 638 -20.89 96.69 35.20
N PRO A 639 -20.64 96.56 33.89
CA PRO A 639 -20.46 95.27 33.23
C PRO A 639 -19.12 94.61 33.60
N ALA A 640 -19.15 93.30 33.82
CA ALA A 640 -17.98 92.46 34.04
C ALA A 640 -17.92 91.33 33.01
N ASN A 641 -16.70 91.01 32.57
CA ASN A 641 -16.42 89.89 31.68
C ASN A 641 -15.42 88.95 32.34
N GLY A 642 -15.49 87.67 31.98
CA GLY A 642 -14.58 86.62 32.44
C GLY A 642 -14.58 85.45 31.47
N ALA A 643 -13.89 84.38 31.83
CA ALA A 643 -13.93 83.12 31.10
C ALA A 643 -13.89 81.94 32.07
N LEU A 644 -14.67 80.90 31.77
CA LEU A 644 -14.50 79.55 32.30
C LEU A 644 -13.55 78.79 31.38
N SER A 645 -12.56 78.09 31.95
CA SER A 645 -11.57 77.28 31.23
C SER A 645 -11.56 75.85 31.79
N ILE A 646 -11.55 74.85 30.89
CA ILE A 646 -11.58 73.43 31.23
C ILE A 646 -10.50 72.69 30.43
N ALA A 647 -9.45 72.23 31.14
CA ALA A 647 -8.34 71.50 30.53
C ALA A 647 -8.62 69.99 30.47
N HIS A 648 -8.38 69.39 29.30
CA HIS A 648 -8.67 67.99 29.00
C HIS A 648 -7.66 67.33 28.04
N ASN A 649 -7.77 66.00 27.84
CA ASN A 649 -6.96 65.22 26.91
C ASN A 649 -7.40 65.29 25.42
N GLY A 650 -8.61 65.78 25.13
CA GLY A 650 -9.11 65.95 23.76
C GLY A 650 -8.47 67.12 23.00
N ALA A 651 -8.60 67.11 21.67
CA ALA A 651 -8.15 68.20 20.80
C ALA A 651 -8.86 69.52 21.15
N GLY A 652 -8.16 70.65 20.97
CA GLY A 652 -8.68 71.98 21.34
C GLY A 652 -8.62 72.33 22.83
N SER A 653 -7.94 71.52 23.64
CA SER A 653 -7.71 71.79 25.07
C SER A 653 -6.83 73.02 25.31
N PRO A 654 -7.14 73.89 26.30
CA PRO A 654 -8.35 73.88 27.13
C PRO A 654 -9.56 74.48 26.41
N SER A 655 -10.73 73.87 26.59
CA SER A 655 -11.99 74.43 26.11
C SER A 655 -12.44 75.61 27.00
N THR A 656 -13.07 76.64 26.42
CA THR A 656 -13.46 77.86 27.15
C THR A 656 -14.90 78.31 26.88
N VAL A 657 -15.51 78.96 27.87
CA VAL A 657 -16.82 79.65 27.79
C VAL A 657 -16.65 81.09 28.24
N ALA A 658 -17.09 82.07 27.44
CA ALA A 658 -17.06 83.47 27.84
C ALA A 658 -18.16 83.78 28.86
N LEU A 659 -17.80 84.43 29.97
CA LEU A 659 -18.70 84.78 31.07
C LEU A 659 -19.02 86.27 31.06
N ARG A 660 -20.28 86.63 31.34
CA ARG A 660 -20.75 88.03 31.46
C ARG A 660 -21.67 88.20 32.66
N GLY A 661 -21.72 89.41 33.20
CA GLY A 661 -22.65 89.84 34.24
C GLY A 661 -22.59 91.35 34.45
N VAL A 662 -23.56 91.93 35.16
CA VAL A 662 -23.60 93.38 35.45
C VAL A 662 -23.81 93.63 36.94
N GLY A 663 -22.85 94.32 37.57
CA GLY A 663 -22.97 94.78 38.94
C GLY A 663 -23.96 95.94 39.04
N GLN A 664 -24.95 95.82 39.91
CA GLN A 664 -25.86 96.92 40.25
C GLN A 664 -25.46 97.54 41.59
N ALA A 665 -25.45 98.88 41.65
CA ALA A 665 -25.24 99.59 42.91
C ALA A 665 -26.33 99.25 43.91
N ALA A 666 -25.99 99.16 45.19
CA ALA A 666 -26.98 99.00 46.26
C ALA A 666 -27.87 100.27 46.36
N PRO A 667 -29.19 100.14 46.61
CA PRO A 667 -30.05 101.29 46.85
C PRO A 667 -29.59 102.13 48.05
N ALA A 668 -29.66 103.46 47.94
CA ALA A 668 -29.26 104.39 49.01
C ALA A 668 -30.24 105.59 49.11
N PRO A 669 -30.54 106.11 50.32
CA PRO A 669 -31.37 107.29 50.50
C PRO A 669 -30.58 108.59 50.26
N THR A 670 -31.27 109.64 49.82
CA THR A 670 -30.68 110.97 49.56
C THR A 670 -31.64 112.07 50.04
N ALA A 671 -31.15 113.00 50.86
CA ALA A 671 -31.94 114.11 51.38
C ALA A 671 -31.89 115.34 50.46
N GLN A 672 -33.00 116.06 50.35
CA GLN A 672 -33.08 117.34 49.64
C GLN A 672 -34.10 118.29 50.29
N VAL A 673 -33.81 119.59 50.32
CA VAL A 673 -34.75 120.66 50.72
C VAL A 673 -35.14 121.54 49.53
N SER A 674 -36.31 122.17 49.58
CA SER A 674 -36.78 123.10 48.55
C SER A 674 -36.01 124.42 48.50
N VAL A 675 -35.40 124.84 49.61
CA VAL A 675 -34.58 126.05 49.74
C VAL A 675 -33.43 125.81 50.72
N GLY A 676 -32.29 126.47 50.52
CA GLY A 676 -31.18 126.48 51.49
C GLY A 676 -31.24 127.62 52.53
N HIS A 677 -32.03 128.66 52.25
CA HIS A 677 -32.31 129.74 53.20
C HIS A 677 -33.71 130.34 52.97
N TRP A 678 -34.24 131.04 53.97
CA TRP A 678 -35.46 131.82 53.89
C TRP A 678 -35.32 133.15 54.62
N GLU A 679 -35.72 134.26 53.98
CA GLU A 679 -35.76 135.59 54.58
C GLU A 679 -37.23 136.03 54.79
N PHE A 680 -37.56 136.45 56.01
CA PHE A 680 -38.90 136.89 56.41
C PHE A 680 -39.12 138.41 56.29
N GLY A 681 -38.08 139.14 55.88
CA GLY A 681 -38.10 140.61 55.82
C GLY A 681 -38.09 141.25 57.22
N VAL A 682 -38.71 142.43 57.32
CA VAL A 682 -38.73 143.24 58.54
C VAL A 682 -40.13 143.19 59.18
N ILE A 683 -40.20 142.70 60.41
CA ILE A 683 -41.43 142.52 61.20
C ILE A 683 -41.26 143.26 62.53
N ALA A 684 -42.28 144.01 62.97
CA ALA A 684 -42.22 144.74 64.25
C ALA A 684 -42.18 143.79 65.47
N VAL A 685 -41.58 144.20 66.59
CA VAL A 685 -41.55 143.41 67.83
C VAL A 685 -42.97 143.01 68.24
N GLY A 686 -43.18 141.73 68.54
CA GLY A 686 -44.47 141.17 68.95
C GLY A 686 -45.41 140.77 67.81
N ASN A 687 -45.18 141.25 66.58
CA ASN A 687 -45.91 140.80 65.40
C ASN A 687 -45.33 139.47 64.86
N GLU A 688 -46.12 138.75 64.07
CA GLU A 688 -45.75 137.45 63.48
C GLU A 688 -45.88 137.49 61.96
N SER A 689 -44.94 136.88 61.24
CA SER A 689 -44.94 136.83 59.77
C SER A 689 -45.97 135.86 59.21
N ALA A 690 -46.23 135.96 57.91
CA ALA A 690 -46.82 134.84 57.16
C ALA A 690 -45.91 133.58 57.24
N PRO A 691 -46.48 132.36 57.19
CA PRO A 691 -45.72 131.12 57.22
C PRO A 691 -44.93 130.86 55.94
N ALA A 692 -43.63 130.65 56.07
CA ALA A 692 -42.76 130.08 55.05
C ALA A 692 -42.97 128.57 55.00
N THR A 693 -43.28 128.00 53.83
CA THR A 693 -43.40 126.54 53.65
C THR A 693 -42.11 125.99 53.06
N ILE A 694 -41.52 125.00 53.72
CA ILE A 694 -40.27 124.35 53.30
C ILE A 694 -40.56 122.86 53.09
N THR A 695 -40.22 122.35 51.91
CA THR A 695 -40.41 120.94 51.54
C THR A 695 -39.10 120.18 51.73
N PHE A 696 -39.16 119.00 52.35
CA PHE A 696 -38.07 118.04 52.49
C PHE A 696 -38.41 116.76 51.72
N THR A 697 -37.50 116.28 50.88
CA THR A 697 -37.72 115.23 49.87
C THR A 697 -36.65 114.15 49.98
N ASN A 698 -37.05 112.87 49.88
CA ASN A 698 -36.11 111.79 49.61
C ASN A 698 -35.90 111.65 48.10
N SER A 699 -34.78 112.14 47.59
CA SER A 699 -34.38 112.03 46.17
C SER A 699 -33.53 110.77 45.88
N GLY A 700 -33.36 109.88 46.86
CA GLY A 700 -32.61 108.63 46.73
C GLY A 700 -33.43 107.46 46.20
N THR A 701 -32.80 106.28 46.17
CA THR A 701 -33.38 105.00 45.69
C THR A 701 -33.73 104.01 46.81
N ALA A 702 -33.30 104.28 48.04
CA ALA A 702 -33.80 103.60 49.25
C ALA A 702 -34.67 104.54 50.10
N ALA A 703 -35.43 103.95 51.03
CA ALA A 703 -36.21 104.71 52.01
C ALA A 703 -35.28 105.51 52.94
N LEU A 704 -35.65 106.76 53.23
CA LEU A 704 -34.89 107.71 54.05
C LEU A 704 -35.61 107.88 55.38
N THR A 705 -34.92 107.61 56.48
CA THR A 705 -35.47 107.69 57.84
C THR A 705 -35.13 109.04 58.46
N LEU A 706 -36.11 109.77 59.00
CA LEU A 706 -35.86 110.94 59.83
C LEU A 706 -35.46 110.47 61.24
N THR A 707 -34.26 110.84 61.70
CA THR A 707 -33.70 110.38 62.98
C THR A 707 -34.12 111.25 64.17
N SER A 708 -34.63 112.46 63.91
CA SER A 708 -35.36 113.29 64.87
C SER A 708 -36.42 114.12 64.14
N PRO A 709 -37.48 114.59 64.81
CA PRO A 709 -38.38 115.59 64.25
C PRO A 709 -37.60 116.85 63.81
N PRO A 710 -38.08 117.58 62.78
CA PRO A 710 -37.47 118.85 62.38
C PRO A 710 -37.41 119.84 63.56
N SER A 711 -36.31 120.56 63.69
CA SER A 711 -36.04 121.41 64.86
C SER A 711 -35.43 122.75 64.49
N LEU A 712 -35.67 123.77 65.33
CA LEU A 712 -35.00 125.07 65.23
C LEU A 712 -33.76 125.08 66.12
N ALA A 713 -32.66 125.63 65.60
CA ALA A 713 -31.38 125.77 66.26
C ALA A 713 -30.78 127.18 66.04
N GLY A 714 -29.75 127.51 66.80
CA GLY A 714 -29.06 128.80 66.72
C GLY A 714 -29.52 129.83 67.77
N PRO A 715 -28.76 130.94 67.93
CA PRO A 715 -28.91 131.87 69.05
C PRO A 715 -30.27 132.57 69.11
N ASN A 716 -30.91 132.76 67.96
CA ASN A 716 -32.20 133.47 67.86
C ASN A 716 -33.37 132.53 67.52
N ALA A 717 -33.23 131.21 67.74
CA ALA A 717 -34.26 130.23 67.42
C ALA A 717 -35.63 130.56 68.05
N ALA A 718 -35.64 131.18 69.25
CA ALA A 718 -36.86 131.62 69.94
C ALA A 718 -37.63 132.75 69.21
N ALA A 719 -37.02 133.44 68.24
CA ALA A 719 -37.69 134.39 67.37
C ALA A 719 -38.41 133.72 66.18
N PHE A 720 -38.33 132.39 66.04
CA PHE A 720 -38.97 131.61 65.00
C PHE A 720 -39.92 130.57 65.61
N VAL A 721 -41.06 130.35 64.98
CA VAL A 721 -42.07 129.37 65.37
C VAL A 721 -42.14 128.31 64.29
N LEU A 722 -41.78 127.07 64.64
CA LEU A 722 -41.83 125.92 63.74
C LEU A 722 -43.12 125.13 63.96
N ASP A 723 -43.84 124.91 62.87
CA ASP A 723 -44.86 123.89 62.71
C ASP A 723 -44.28 122.76 61.85
N VAL A 724 -44.13 121.56 62.43
CA VAL A 724 -43.55 120.40 61.73
C VAL A 724 -44.45 119.84 60.63
N GLY A 725 -45.69 120.33 60.50
CA GLY A 725 -46.57 120.06 59.37
C GLY A 725 -46.75 118.57 59.07
N THR A 726 -46.38 118.18 57.84
CA THR A 726 -46.41 116.78 57.39
C THR A 726 -45.08 116.04 57.57
N CYS A 727 -44.04 116.70 58.09
CA CYS A 727 -42.75 116.08 58.43
C CYS A 727 -42.75 115.44 59.83
N ASN A 728 -43.90 114.91 60.27
CA ASN A 728 -44.04 114.06 61.45
C ASN A 728 -43.91 112.56 61.13
N VAL A 729 -43.48 112.22 59.92
CA VAL A 729 -43.26 110.84 59.45
C VAL A 729 -41.88 110.30 59.86
N ALA A 730 -41.80 109.03 60.23
CA ALA A 730 -40.53 108.38 60.56
C ALA A 730 -39.66 108.09 59.31
N THR A 731 -40.29 107.85 58.15
CA THR A 731 -39.59 107.43 56.93
C THR A 731 -40.27 107.98 55.68
N LEU A 732 -39.47 108.46 54.73
CA LEU A 732 -39.88 108.85 53.38
C LEU A 732 -39.43 107.79 52.37
N ALA A 733 -40.38 107.21 51.63
CA ALA A 733 -40.07 106.35 50.48
C ALA A 733 -39.31 107.14 49.38
N PRO A 734 -38.59 106.46 48.47
CA PRO A 734 -37.98 107.09 47.29
C PRO A 734 -38.97 108.01 46.54
N GLY A 735 -38.58 109.26 46.31
CA GLY A 735 -39.42 110.29 45.68
C GLY A 735 -40.48 110.95 46.59
N ALA A 736 -40.71 110.44 47.80
CA ALA A 736 -41.68 111.03 48.73
C ALA A 736 -41.14 112.32 49.36
N SER A 737 -42.06 113.22 49.73
CA SER A 737 -41.75 114.50 50.36
C SER A 737 -42.69 114.80 51.52
N CYS A 738 -42.22 115.62 52.46
CA CYS A 738 -43.00 116.23 53.53
C CYS A 738 -42.75 117.75 53.58
N THR A 739 -43.58 118.47 54.31
CA THR A 739 -43.51 119.94 54.46
C THR A 739 -43.56 120.37 55.92
N VAL A 740 -42.78 121.40 56.25
CA VAL A 740 -42.88 122.16 57.50
C VAL A 740 -43.26 123.61 57.19
N GLN A 741 -43.78 124.32 58.20
CA GLN A 741 -43.98 125.76 58.13
C GLN A 741 -43.22 126.49 59.23
N VAL A 742 -42.57 127.60 58.89
CA VAL A 742 -41.86 128.46 59.84
C VAL A 742 -42.45 129.87 59.79
N ARG A 743 -42.71 130.47 60.94
CA ARG A 743 -43.09 131.90 61.09
C ARG A 743 -42.01 132.64 61.89
N PHE A 744 -41.81 133.92 61.60
CA PHE A 744 -40.90 134.80 62.31
C PHE A 744 -41.68 135.72 63.26
N LYS A 745 -41.34 135.72 64.55
CA LYS A 745 -41.99 136.45 65.63
C LYS A 745 -40.95 137.06 66.57
N PRO A 746 -40.38 138.22 66.22
CA PRO A 746 -39.29 138.81 67.01
C PRO A 746 -39.76 139.37 68.36
N ALA A 747 -39.02 139.02 69.42
CA ALA A 747 -39.19 139.56 70.77
C ALA A 747 -38.22 140.70 71.12
N ALA A 748 -37.23 140.97 70.25
CA ALA A 748 -36.22 142.02 70.41
C ALA A 748 -35.89 142.66 69.06
N THR A 749 -35.39 143.90 69.07
CA THR A 749 -34.99 144.62 67.85
C THR A 749 -33.71 144.08 67.22
N GLY A 750 -33.41 144.49 65.98
CA GLY A 750 -32.22 144.06 65.25
C GLY A 750 -32.45 142.89 64.31
N LEU A 751 -31.35 142.29 63.83
CA LEU A 751 -31.34 141.13 62.94
C LEU A 751 -31.38 139.84 63.77
N GLN A 752 -32.26 138.91 63.39
CA GLN A 752 -32.48 137.64 64.06
C GLN A 752 -32.20 136.50 63.06
N GLU A 753 -31.27 135.62 63.39
CA GLU A 753 -30.84 134.48 62.57
C GLU A 753 -30.90 133.16 63.34
N ALA A 754 -31.46 132.14 62.69
CA ALA A 754 -31.61 130.77 63.20
C ALA A 754 -31.46 129.74 62.06
N GLU A 755 -31.48 128.46 62.39
CA GLU A 755 -31.44 127.37 61.42
C GLU A 755 -32.56 126.35 61.69
N LEU A 756 -33.14 125.81 60.62
CA LEU A 756 -34.05 124.67 60.64
C LEU A 756 -33.26 123.42 60.22
N HIS A 757 -33.26 122.39 61.07
CA HIS A 757 -32.50 121.16 60.87
C HIS A 757 -33.43 119.97 60.59
N PHE A 758 -33.06 119.14 59.61
CA PHE A 758 -33.67 117.85 59.31
C PHE A 758 -32.63 116.73 59.50
N SER A 759 -32.73 115.98 60.60
CA SER A 759 -31.85 114.84 60.90
C SER A 759 -32.36 113.56 60.24
N HIS A 760 -31.48 112.77 59.62
CA HIS A 760 -31.82 111.59 58.81
C HIS A 760 -30.67 110.58 58.67
N ASP A 761 -30.96 109.40 58.11
CA ASP A 761 -30.00 108.31 57.85
C ASP A 761 -29.19 108.48 56.53
N ALA A 762 -29.66 109.30 55.60
CA ALA A 762 -28.91 109.62 54.37
C ALA A 762 -27.61 110.40 54.66
N ALA A 763 -26.60 110.22 53.79
CA ALA A 763 -25.33 110.94 53.89
C ALA A 763 -25.54 112.47 53.82
N GLY A 764 -24.77 113.22 54.61
CA GLY A 764 -24.87 114.69 54.70
C GLY A 764 -25.87 115.22 55.74
N SER A 765 -26.28 114.38 56.71
CA SER A 765 -27.19 114.80 57.79
C SER A 765 -26.52 115.63 58.89
N PRO A 766 -27.22 116.58 59.54
CA PRO A 766 -28.56 117.09 59.21
C PRO A 766 -28.56 117.97 57.95
N THR A 767 -29.65 117.92 57.18
CA THR A 767 -29.89 118.91 56.13
C THR A 767 -30.41 120.19 56.77
N ILE A 768 -29.80 121.34 56.44
CA ILE A 768 -30.03 122.62 57.14
C ILE A 768 -30.65 123.67 56.19
N VAL A 769 -31.64 124.42 56.68
CA VAL A 769 -32.17 125.62 56.04
C VAL A 769 -31.96 126.82 56.96
N ARG A 770 -31.28 127.87 56.47
CA ARG A 770 -31.02 129.09 57.26
C ARG A 770 -32.22 130.04 57.28
N LEU A 771 -32.53 130.64 58.43
CA LEU A 771 -33.72 131.46 58.64
C LEU A 771 -33.31 132.85 59.14
N ARG A 772 -33.92 133.90 58.58
CA ARG A 772 -33.49 135.28 58.84
C ARG A 772 -34.65 136.28 58.81
N GLY A 773 -34.68 137.19 59.78
CA GLY A 773 -35.66 138.28 59.84
C GLY A 773 -35.13 139.48 60.65
N GLY A 774 -35.73 140.66 60.47
CA GLY A 774 -35.28 141.90 61.12
C GLY A 774 -36.40 142.75 61.72
N VAL A 775 -36.04 143.82 62.44
CA VAL A 775 -36.97 144.72 63.15
C VAL A 775 -36.47 146.18 63.11
N PRO A 776 -37.35 147.21 62.97
CA PRO A 776 -36.93 148.61 62.96
C PRO A 776 -36.45 149.15 64.33
N LEU A 777 -35.57 150.15 64.31
CA LEU A 777 -35.17 151.00 65.44
C LEU A 777 -35.80 152.40 65.26
N GLY A 778 -36.15 153.15 66.32
CA GLY A 778 -36.67 154.52 66.11
C GLY A 778 -36.89 155.41 67.34
N ALA A 779 -36.84 156.74 67.10
CA ALA A 779 -37.42 157.82 67.93
C ALA A 779 -37.43 159.21 67.22
N THR A 780 -38.63 159.73 66.89
CA THR A 780 -39.12 161.17 66.90
C THR A 780 -38.44 162.32 66.08
N PRO A 781 -39.15 163.46 65.78
CA PRO A 781 -38.88 164.31 64.57
C PRO A 781 -38.62 165.84 64.75
N VAL A 782 -38.52 166.60 63.62
CA VAL A 782 -38.58 168.09 63.39
C VAL A 782 -37.20 168.84 63.26
N PRO A 783 -36.96 169.83 62.34
CA PRO A 783 -37.35 170.01 60.92
C PRO A 783 -36.22 170.55 59.95
N ALA A 784 -36.52 170.60 58.64
CA ALA A 784 -36.01 171.55 57.60
C ALA A 784 -34.51 171.63 57.17
N LEU A 785 -34.36 172.06 55.90
CA LEU A 785 -33.13 172.44 55.15
C LEU A 785 -32.24 171.32 54.56
N ALA A 786 -32.26 171.26 53.22
CA ALA A 786 -31.21 170.71 52.36
C ALA A 786 -30.03 171.72 52.24
N PRO A 787 -28.83 171.39 51.70
CA PRO A 787 -28.71 170.92 50.31
C PRO A 787 -27.50 170.00 49.95
N LEU A 788 -27.47 169.61 48.67
CA LEU A 788 -26.30 169.46 47.80
C LEU A 788 -25.16 168.43 48.12
N LEU A 789 -25.06 167.46 47.19
CA LEU A 789 -23.94 167.29 46.25
C LEU A 789 -22.83 166.23 46.49
N LEU A 790 -22.54 165.55 45.36
CA LEU A 790 -21.22 165.23 44.80
C LEU A 790 -20.57 163.84 45.06
N LEU A 791 -20.44 163.13 43.92
CA LEU A 791 -19.26 162.41 43.41
C LEU A 791 -18.86 161.00 43.89
N LEU A 792 -19.13 160.04 42.98
CA LEU A 792 -18.15 159.27 42.18
C LEU A 792 -17.12 158.31 42.81
N LEU A 793 -16.94 157.21 42.05
CA LEU A 793 -15.75 156.36 41.89
C LEU A 793 -15.39 155.45 43.10
N SER A 794 -14.82 154.26 42.90
CA SER A 794 -14.03 153.70 41.78
C SER A 794 -14.42 152.23 41.49
N LEU A 795 -14.54 151.76 40.24
CA LEU A 795 -13.51 151.43 39.22
C LEU A 795 -12.61 150.21 39.56
N GLY A 796 -12.48 149.27 38.60
CA GLY A 796 -11.51 148.16 38.60
C GLY A 796 -12.11 146.84 38.09
N LEU A 797 -12.25 146.58 36.78
CA LEU A 797 -11.26 146.07 35.80
C LEU A 797 -10.91 144.56 35.90
N GLY A 798 -10.68 143.93 34.73
CA GLY A 798 -9.98 142.64 34.58
C GLY A 798 -10.91 141.44 34.28
N ALA A 799 -11.30 141.08 33.05
CA ALA A 799 -10.57 140.86 31.78
C ALA A 799 -10.03 139.43 31.59
N THR A 800 -10.10 138.94 30.34
CA THR A 800 -9.55 137.67 29.79
C THR A 800 -10.12 136.35 30.33
N GLY A 801 -10.23 135.26 29.56
CA GLY A 801 -10.00 135.08 28.12
C GLY A 801 -9.28 133.77 27.77
N LEU A 802 -9.73 133.14 26.67
CA LEU A 802 -9.03 132.15 25.83
C LEU A 802 -8.84 130.68 26.29
N LEU A 803 -8.93 129.81 25.27
CA LEU A 803 -8.31 128.47 25.09
C LEU A 803 -8.87 127.32 25.97
N GLN A 804 -8.85 126.05 25.55
CA GLN A 804 -8.12 125.40 24.44
C GLN A 804 -8.97 124.24 23.84
N ARG A 805 -9.14 124.15 22.52
CA ARG A 805 -8.48 123.14 21.63
C ARG A 805 -8.05 121.84 22.32
N GLY A 806 -8.55 120.70 21.82
CA GLY A 806 -8.28 119.36 22.37
C GLY A 806 -7.18 118.54 21.67
N LEU A 807 -7.11 117.26 22.03
CA LEU A 807 -6.31 116.18 21.43
C LEU A 807 -7.19 114.90 21.42
N ARG A 808 -7.27 114.06 20.38
CA ARG A 808 -6.24 113.23 19.72
C ARG A 808 -5.47 112.29 20.68
N ARG A 809 -5.94 111.05 20.86
CA ARG A 809 -5.44 109.84 20.14
C ARG A 809 -5.92 108.52 20.77
N LYS A 810 -5.94 107.49 19.91
CA LYS A 810 -5.90 106.04 20.17
C LYS A 810 -5.41 105.62 21.57
N ALA A 811 -6.20 104.78 22.24
CA ALA A 811 -5.91 103.35 22.43
C ALA A 811 -7.25 102.61 22.54
#